data_AF-A0A4Y7LB05-F1
#
_entry.id   AF-A0A4Y7LB05-F1
#
_cell.length_a   1.000
_cell.length_b   1.000
_cell.length_c   1.000
_cell.angle_alpha   90.00
_cell.angle_beta   90.00
_cell.angle_gamma   90.00
#
_symmetry.space_group_name_H-M   'P 1'
#
loop_
_entity.id
_entity.type
_entity.pdbx_description
1 polymer ?
#
loop_
_entity_poly.entity_id
_entity_poly.type
_entity_poly.pdbx_seq_one_letter_code
_entity_poly.pdbx_strand_id
1 'polypeptide(L)'
;MKIMNNLVITILALFLFMNEATSITKKHYIIYMGEHSYPDSDSVISSNHDLLASVTGSIRQAKEAAVHHYSKSFRGFSATLTAEQAQQLRESESVISVFESKTSELHITHSWDFLGVDNVPQNNAKIESKSDVIVGIIDSGVWPESDSFNDKGLGPVPERFKGECVAGDQFTVENCNRKIIGARYYFKASEELSGPLESRNITFFRSARDSTGHGTHVASTVAGSVVNNVNLFGIASGTARGGMPSARLAIYKTCWPLCEGADNLAAFDDAISDGVDIISISIGASHNGFFDDPMSIGSFHAFKKGILVSTSAGNNASAVTTKVAPWLLTVAASSIDREFISNVQLGNTNILKGKSINPLKMDKFHPVIFAQDAAGVGVTAADARSCDKGTLDHKLIKGKIVVCNGGGSEGAEVLRDGGGVGMILLIDPSAGINDYSDQYVIPTTVLDSTELIQALVDYMALSQNPIARIFPTATILKTTPAPKMAIFSSMGPNSITPDIIKPDITAPGVRILAAWSPVSIESTAGRSADYNIVSGTSMACPHASAIAAMIKSHHPSWSPSAVKSAIMTTADTMDNTNQPILVSTADFLATPWNYGSGHVNLTAALDPGLVYEFDSNDIIDFLCATPGADLTQVQTLTGTEITCKDPLIPTYNLNYPSIGVAFINGEVSVIRTVTYVGRGPATFKVFTQDPPGVKVAVKPNVLTFKKTGERKSFRVHFMPSETTNNTFIIGSLSWISGLYQVRSPIAVNVVSV
;
A
#
# COMPACT_ATOMS: atom_id res chain seq x y z
N MET A 1 -67.90 -39.27 -32.11
CA MET A 1 -67.26 -37.93 -32.22
C MET A 1 -66.70 -37.38 -30.89
N LYS A 2 -66.34 -38.21 -29.90
CA LYS A 2 -65.66 -37.75 -28.66
C LYS A 2 -64.40 -38.54 -28.29
N ILE A 3 -64.14 -39.69 -28.93
CA ILE A 3 -62.96 -40.53 -28.66
C ILE A 3 -61.80 -40.21 -29.62
N MET A 4 -62.10 -39.79 -30.86
CA MET A 4 -61.08 -39.39 -31.84
C MET A 4 -60.40 -38.04 -31.54
N ASN A 5 -61.06 -37.15 -30.79
CA ASN A 5 -60.51 -35.83 -30.49
C ASN A 5 -59.49 -35.86 -29.34
N ASN A 6 -59.64 -36.79 -28.39
CA ASN A 6 -58.66 -36.97 -27.32
C ASN A 6 -57.38 -37.65 -27.82
N LEU A 7 -57.46 -38.56 -28.80
CA LEU A 7 -56.26 -39.20 -29.35
C LEU A 7 -55.37 -38.20 -30.11
N VAL A 8 -55.96 -37.25 -30.83
CA VAL A 8 -55.22 -36.20 -31.56
C VAL A 8 -54.57 -35.21 -30.60
N ILE A 9 -55.23 -34.82 -29.50
CA ILE A 9 -54.67 -33.90 -28.50
C ILE A 9 -53.55 -34.60 -27.68
N THR A 10 -53.69 -35.89 -27.36
CA THR A 10 -52.63 -36.64 -26.67
C THR A 10 -51.43 -36.88 -27.59
N ILE A 11 -51.64 -37.11 -28.90
CA ILE A 11 -50.53 -37.22 -29.88
C ILE A 11 -49.86 -35.86 -30.12
N LEU A 12 -50.60 -34.74 -30.16
CA LEU A 12 -50.00 -33.40 -30.27
C LEU A 12 -49.23 -33.01 -29.01
N ALA A 13 -49.71 -33.40 -27.82
CA ALA A 13 -48.98 -33.22 -26.57
C ALA A 13 -47.71 -34.09 -26.52
N LEU A 14 -47.77 -35.35 -26.99
CA LEU A 14 -46.57 -36.19 -27.12
C LEU A 14 -45.55 -35.65 -28.15
N PHE A 15 -46.00 -34.97 -29.21
CA PHE A 15 -45.09 -34.30 -30.15
C PHE A 15 -44.53 -32.97 -29.61
N LEU A 16 -45.23 -32.29 -28.70
CA LEU A 16 -44.73 -31.09 -28.01
C LEU A 16 -43.75 -31.41 -26.85
N PHE A 17 -43.79 -32.63 -26.30
CA PHE A 17 -42.84 -33.12 -25.29
C PHE A 17 -41.63 -33.89 -25.86
N MET A 18 -41.51 -34.05 -27.19
CA MET A 18 -40.34 -34.68 -27.83
C MET A 18 -39.39 -33.72 -28.56
N ASN A 19 -39.53 -32.41 -28.34
CA ASN A 19 -38.60 -31.40 -28.87
C ASN A 19 -38.05 -30.47 -27.79
N GLU A 20 -37.74 -30.99 -26.61
CA GLU A 20 -36.56 -30.48 -25.90
C GLU A 20 -35.34 -31.06 -26.63
N ALA A 21 -34.95 -30.40 -27.72
CA ALA A 21 -33.58 -30.49 -28.16
C ALA A 21 -32.75 -30.00 -26.96
N THR A 22 -32.18 -30.92 -26.19
CA THR A 22 -31.12 -30.63 -25.26
C THR A 22 -30.06 -29.91 -26.07
N SER A 23 -30.01 -28.59 -25.94
CA SER A 23 -28.94 -27.80 -26.52
C SER A 23 -27.68 -28.30 -25.86
N ILE A 24 -26.97 -29.20 -26.54
CA ILE A 24 -25.68 -29.73 -26.12
C ILE A 24 -24.73 -28.53 -26.09
N THR A 25 -24.63 -27.92 -24.92
CA THR A 25 -23.87 -26.70 -24.71
C THR A 25 -22.40 -27.07 -24.68
N LYS A 26 -21.72 -26.87 -25.81
CA LYS A 26 -20.27 -26.99 -25.86
C LYS A 26 -19.65 -25.79 -25.14
N LYS A 27 -18.66 -26.06 -24.31
CA LYS A 27 -17.86 -25.06 -23.59
C LYS A 27 -16.39 -25.20 -23.97
N HIS A 28 -15.60 -24.17 -23.69
CA HIS A 28 -14.17 -24.21 -23.95
C HIS A 28 -13.45 -24.89 -22.79
N TYR A 29 -12.73 -25.99 -23.07
CA TYR A 29 -11.99 -26.75 -22.07
C TYR A 29 -10.50 -26.76 -22.38
N ILE A 30 -9.69 -26.79 -21.33
CA ILE A 30 -8.23 -26.98 -21.37
C ILE A 30 -7.93 -28.40 -20.89
N ILE A 31 -7.16 -29.13 -21.69
CA ILE A 31 -6.69 -30.49 -21.44
C ILE A 31 -5.18 -30.43 -21.24
N TYR A 32 -4.72 -30.67 -20.02
CA TYR A 32 -3.31 -30.63 -19.65
C TYR A 32 -2.76 -32.06 -19.51
N MET A 33 -1.60 -32.31 -20.12
CA MET A 33 -1.03 -33.65 -20.31
C MET A 33 0.44 -33.76 -19.85
N GLY A 34 0.94 -32.79 -19.08
CA GLY A 34 2.26 -32.85 -18.47
C GLY A 34 3.41 -32.39 -19.36
N GLU A 35 4.63 -32.76 -18.99
CA GLU A 35 5.87 -32.28 -19.61
C GLU A 35 6.09 -32.78 -21.05
N HIS A 36 6.85 -32.02 -21.84
CA HIS A 36 7.17 -32.35 -23.23
C HIS A 36 7.95 -33.66 -23.33
N SER A 37 7.37 -34.67 -23.99
CA SER A 37 7.94 -36.03 -24.12
C SER A 37 8.03 -36.54 -25.57
N TYR A 38 7.70 -35.69 -26.55
CA TYR A 38 7.81 -35.98 -27.98
C TYR A 38 9.06 -35.33 -28.60
N PRO A 39 9.51 -35.76 -29.79
CA PRO A 39 10.69 -35.19 -30.46
C PRO A 39 10.48 -33.77 -30.99
N ASP A 40 9.25 -33.40 -31.35
CA ASP A 40 8.91 -32.08 -31.90
C ASP A 40 7.44 -31.70 -31.65
N SER A 41 7.09 -30.44 -31.93
CA SER A 41 5.74 -29.92 -31.77
C SER A 41 4.70 -30.59 -32.67
N ASP A 42 5.08 -31.00 -33.88
CA ASP A 42 4.14 -31.61 -34.83
C ASP A 42 3.68 -32.98 -34.35
N SER A 43 4.59 -33.75 -33.73
CA SER A 43 4.30 -35.02 -33.07
C SER A 43 3.35 -34.85 -31.88
N VAL A 44 3.52 -33.79 -31.08
CA VAL A 44 2.59 -33.45 -29.99
C VAL A 44 1.21 -33.08 -30.54
N ILE A 45 1.16 -32.28 -31.61
CA ILE A 45 -0.09 -31.85 -32.25
C ILE A 45 -0.84 -33.05 -32.84
N SER A 46 -0.13 -33.97 -33.51
CA SER A 46 -0.73 -35.21 -34.02
C SER A 46 -1.32 -36.05 -32.89
N SER A 47 -0.55 -36.29 -31.82
CA SER A 47 -1.02 -37.06 -30.67
C SER A 47 -2.22 -36.40 -29.96
N ASN A 48 -2.24 -35.06 -29.88
CA ASN A 48 -3.37 -34.30 -29.34
C ASN A 48 -4.64 -34.52 -30.18
N HIS A 49 -4.53 -34.53 -31.51
CA HIS A 49 -5.66 -34.82 -32.39
C HIS A 49 -6.15 -36.26 -32.28
N ASP A 50 -5.24 -37.23 -32.13
CA ASP A 50 -5.61 -38.63 -31.93
C ASP A 50 -6.40 -38.83 -30.63
N LEU A 51 -5.92 -38.24 -29.54
CA LEU A 51 -6.62 -38.26 -28.26
C LEU A 51 -7.98 -37.55 -28.36
N LEU A 52 -8.03 -36.39 -28.99
CA LEU A 52 -9.30 -35.66 -29.14
C LEU A 52 -10.28 -36.36 -30.08
N ALA A 53 -9.80 -37.11 -31.07
CA ALA A 53 -10.62 -37.93 -31.95
C ALA A 53 -11.29 -39.09 -31.20
N SER A 54 -10.68 -39.58 -30.12
CA SER A 54 -11.28 -40.64 -29.28
C SER A 54 -12.62 -40.25 -28.67
N VAL A 55 -12.85 -38.95 -28.42
CA VAL A 55 -14.12 -38.43 -27.85
C VAL A 55 -14.97 -37.63 -28.84
N THR A 56 -14.38 -37.13 -29.93
CA THR A 56 -15.09 -36.38 -30.97
C THR A 56 -15.56 -37.26 -32.13
N GLY A 57 -15.02 -38.48 -32.28
CA GLY A 57 -15.44 -39.49 -33.24
C GLY A 57 -14.62 -39.53 -34.54
N SER A 58 -13.82 -38.50 -34.85
CA SER A 58 -12.92 -38.50 -36.00
C SER A 58 -11.82 -37.43 -35.87
N ILE A 59 -10.69 -37.62 -36.57
CA ILE A 59 -9.60 -36.64 -36.64
C ILE A 59 -10.08 -35.30 -37.23
N ARG A 60 -11.03 -35.34 -38.17
CA ARG A 60 -11.61 -34.13 -38.75
C ARG A 60 -12.36 -33.31 -37.70
N GLN A 61 -13.21 -33.96 -36.91
CA GLN A 61 -13.95 -33.30 -35.83
C GLN A 61 -13.02 -32.87 -34.68
N ALA A 62 -11.96 -33.63 -34.42
CA ALA A 62 -10.92 -33.23 -33.47
C ALA A 62 -10.23 -31.93 -33.89
N LYS A 63 -9.86 -31.80 -35.17
CA LYS A 63 -9.27 -30.57 -35.71
C LYS A 63 -10.23 -29.37 -35.65
N GLU A 64 -11.52 -29.59 -35.89
CA GLU A 64 -12.56 -28.56 -35.79
C GLU A 64 -12.86 -28.15 -34.34
N ALA A 65 -12.74 -29.08 -33.39
CA ALA A 65 -12.97 -28.80 -31.98
C ALA A 65 -11.74 -28.16 -31.30
N ALA A 66 -10.52 -28.45 -31.78
CA ALA A 66 -9.29 -27.91 -31.23
C ALA A 66 -9.17 -26.40 -31.47
N VAL A 67 -8.78 -25.66 -30.44
CA VAL A 67 -8.59 -24.21 -30.45
C VAL A 67 -7.11 -23.86 -30.39
N HIS A 68 -6.37 -24.43 -29.44
CA HIS A 68 -4.92 -24.28 -29.33
C HIS A 68 -4.24 -25.59 -28.98
N HIS A 69 -3.00 -25.76 -29.45
CA HIS A 69 -2.10 -26.82 -29.00
C HIS A 69 -0.97 -26.23 -28.18
N TYR A 70 -0.69 -26.85 -27.05
CA TYR A 70 0.48 -26.58 -26.22
C TYR A 70 1.51 -27.67 -26.53
N SER A 71 2.49 -27.33 -27.37
CA SER A 71 3.40 -28.29 -28.00
C SER A 71 4.88 -27.91 -27.89
N LYS A 72 5.22 -26.79 -27.25
CA LYS A 72 6.58 -26.24 -27.22
C LYS A 72 7.35 -26.49 -25.92
N SER A 73 6.64 -26.53 -24.79
CA SER A 73 7.28 -26.64 -23.46
C SER A 73 6.61 -27.67 -22.56
N PHE A 74 5.36 -27.99 -22.84
CA PHE A 74 4.56 -29.00 -22.16
C PHE A 74 3.52 -29.50 -23.17
N ARG A 75 2.83 -30.59 -22.83
CA ARG A 75 1.79 -31.23 -23.64
C ARG A 75 0.41 -30.80 -23.17
N GLY A 76 -0.43 -30.47 -24.12
CA GLY A 76 -1.85 -30.30 -23.90
C GLY A 76 -2.50 -29.58 -25.08
N PHE A 77 -3.79 -29.32 -24.97
CA PHE A 77 -4.53 -28.55 -25.94
C PHE A 77 -5.76 -27.91 -25.30
N SER A 78 -6.39 -26.97 -25.98
CA SER A 78 -7.73 -26.49 -25.65
C SER A 78 -8.69 -26.81 -26.79
N ALA A 79 -9.94 -27.12 -26.44
CA ALA A 79 -10.95 -27.53 -27.39
C ALA A 79 -12.36 -27.14 -26.93
N THR A 80 -13.26 -26.97 -27.89
CA THR A 80 -14.69 -26.74 -27.65
C THR A 80 -15.42 -28.08 -27.55
N LEU A 81 -15.80 -28.47 -26.33
CA LEU A 81 -16.28 -29.81 -25.98
C LEU A 81 -17.58 -29.79 -25.20
N THR A 82 -18.33 -30.89 -25.23
CA THR A 82 -19.42 -31.11 -24.27
C THR A 82 -18.87 -31.52 -22.91
N ALA A 83 -19.70 -31.42 -21.85
CA ALA A 83 -19.29 -31.85 -20.52
C ALA A 83 -18.93 -33.35 -20.46
N GLU A 84 -19.66 -34.17 -21.22
CA GLU A 84 -19.43 -35.62 -21.33
C GLU A 84 -18.10 -35.93 -22.03
N GLN A 85 -17.81 -35.23 -23.14
CA GLN A 85 -16.54 -35.37 -23.85
C GLN A 85 -15.35 -34.93 -22.98
N ALA A 86 -15.50 -33.83 -22.24
CA ALA A 86 -14.49 -33.38 -21.29
C ALA A 86 -14.28 -34.39 -20.15
N GLN A 87 -15.35 -35.02 -19.67
CA GLN A 87 -15.28 -36.06 -18.64
C GLN A 87 -14.57 -37.32 -19.14
N GLN A 88 -14.86 -37.78 -20.36
CA GLN A 88 -14.16 -38.93 -20.97
C GLN A 88 -12.66 -38.67 -21.13
N LEU A 89 -12.27 -37.43 -21.48
CA LEU A 89 -10.86 -37.06 -21.55
C LEU A 89 -10.16 -37.05 -20.19
N ARG A 90 -10.87 -36.74 -19.09
CA ARG A 90 -10.32 -36.82 -17.72
C ARG A 90 -9.97 -38.25 -17.31
N GLU A 91 -10.63 -39.23 -17.88
CA GLU A 91 -10.44 -40.64 -17.57
C GLU A 91 -9.26 -41.25 -18.37
N SER A 92 -8.65 -40.51 -19.29
CA SER A 92 -7.46 -40.95 -20.02
C SER A 92 -6.20 -40.88 -19.16
N GLU A 93 -5.43 -41.98 -19.12
CA GLU A 93 -4.14 -42.04 -18.41
C GLU A 93 -3.10 -41.02 -18.90
N SER A 94 -3.28 -40.50 -20.12
CA SER A 94 -2.40 -39.49 -20.73
C SER A 94 -2.76 -38.04 -20.37
N VAL A 95 -3.84 -37.84 -19.63
CA VAL A 95 -4.39 -36.53 -19.25
C VAL A 95 -4.26 -36.33 -17.75
N ILE A 96 -3.59 -35.25 -17.35
CA ILE A 96 -3.40 -34.90 -15.94
C ILE A 96 -4.62 -34.16 -15.40
N SER A 97 -5.17 -33.23 -16.17
CA SER A 97 -6.37 -32.50 -15.77
C SER A 97 -7.15 -31.94 -16.97
N VAL A 98 -8.47 -31.84 -16.80
CA VAL A 98 -9.37 -31.17 -17.75
C VAL A 98 -10.25 -30.18 -16.99
N PHE A 99 -10.24 -28.92 -17.40
CA PHE A 99 -11.00 -27.86 -16.75
C PHE A 99 -11.53 -26.84 -17.75
N GLU A 100 -12.67 -26.22 -17.44
CA GLU A 100 -13.27 -25.18 -18.28
C GLU A 100 -12.37 -23.93 -18.30
N SER A 101 -12.13 -23.38 -19.49
CA SER A 101 -11.39 -22.13 -19.69
C SER A 101 -12.26 -20.95 -19.24
N LYS A 102 -11.72 -20.10 -18.37
CA LYS A 102 -12.40 -18.93 -17.81
C LYS A 102 -11.87 -17.64 -18.42
N THR A 103 -12.75 -16.66 -18.61
CA THR A 103 -12.36 -15.29 -18.95
C THR A 103 -11.65 -14.64 -17.76
N SER A 104 -10.45 -14.10 -17.98
CA SER A 104 -9.71 -13.34 -16.96
C SER A 104 -10.15 -11.87 -16.99
N GLU A 105 -10.30 -11.26 -15.82
CA GLU A 105 -10.51 -9.81 -15.69
C GLU A 105 -9.17 -9.07 -15.83
N LEU A 106 -9.21 -7.86 -16.39
CA LEU A 106 -8.05 -6.97 -16.44
C LEU A 106 -7.80 -6.42 -15.03
N HIS A 107 -6.73 -6.86 -14.39
CA HIS A 107 -6.39 -6.37 -13.04
C HIS A 107 -5.88 -4.92 -13.11
N ILE A 108 -6.34 -4.05 -12.20
CA ILE A 108 -5.61 -2.81 -11.89
C ILE A 108 -4.37 -3.17 -11.06
N THR A 109 -3.44 -2.25 -10.81
CA THR A 109 -2.17 -2.55 -10.11
C THR A 109 -2.32 -2.87 -8.61
N HIS A 110 -3.53 -3.28 -8.23
CA HIS A 110 -3.95 -4.05 -7.06
C HIS A 110 -4.21 -3.29 -5.76
N SER A 111 -3.46 -2.23 -5.44
CA SER A 111 -3.65 -1.55 -4.15
C SER A 111 -5.04 -0.92 -3.99
N TRP A 112 -5.58 -0.32 -5.05
CA TRP A 112 -6.93 0.27 -5.03
C TRP A 112 -8.05 -0.77 -5.15
N ASP A 113 -7.80 -1.93 -5.79
CA ASP A 113 -8.72 -3.07 -5.80
C ASP A 113 -8.85 -3.65 -4.40
N PHE A 114 -7.71 -3.82 -3.72
CA PHE A 114 -7.64 -4.29 -2.35
C PHE A 114 -8.41 -3.36 -1.40
N LEU A 115 -8.38 -2.05 -1.64
CA LEU A 115 -9.18 -1.06 -0.91
C LEU A 115 -10.67 -1.02 -1.32
N GLY A 116 -11.08 -1.84 -2.30
CA GLY A 116 -12.47 -1.97 -2.73
C GLY A 116 -13.02 -0.72 -3.42
N VAL A 117 -12.17 0.11 -4.06
CA VAL A 117 -12.60 1.34 -4.74
C VAL A 117 -13.66 1.06 -5.81
N ASP A 118 -13.57 -0.10 -6.48
CA ASP A 118 -14.50 -0.49 -7.54
C ASP A 118 -15.77 -1.20 -7.01
N ASN A 119 -15.81 -1.54 -5.72
CA ASN A 119 -16.97 -2.14 -5.03
C ASN A 119 -17.94 -1.10 -4.46
N VAL A 120 -17.71 0.20 -4.70
CA VAL A 120 -18.65 1.27 -4.34
C VAL A 120 -19.92 1.08 -5.21
N PRO A 121 -21.09 0.74 -4.62
CA PRO A 121 -22.26 0.32 -5.39
C PRO A 121 -22.68 1.38 -6.41
N GLN A 122 -22.84 1.00 -7.68
CA GLN A 122 -23.22 1.88 -8.80
C GLN A 122 -24.52 2.72 -8.59
N ASN A 123 -25.34 2.37 -7.58
CA ASN A 123 -26.54 3.11 -7.18
C ASN A 123 -26.27 4.28 -6.21
N ASN A 124 -25.12 4.31 -5.55
CA ASN A 124 -24.51 5.57 -5.13
C ASN A 124 -23.65 5.97 -6.31
N ALA A 125 -23.92 7.14 -6.90
CA ALA A 125 -23.24 7.72 -8.06
C ALA A 125 -21.86 7.09 -8.28
N LYS A 126 -21.56 6.70 -9.54
CA LYS A 126 -20.17 6.58 -10.03
C LYS A 126 -19.29 7.53 -9.21
N ILE A 127 -18.07 7.17 -8.89
CA ILE A 127 -17.08 8.10 -8.32
C ILE A 127 -16.72 9.19 -9.38
N GLU A 128 -17.72 9.74 -10.07
CA GLU A 128 -17.79 11.07 -10.64
C GLU A 128 -17.52 12.03 -9.48
N SER A 129 -16.36 12.67 -9.56
CA SER A 129 -16.01 13.80 -8.72
C SER A 129 -17.19 14.79 -8.70
N LYS A 130 -17.60 15.18 -7.49
CA LYS A 130 -18.65 16.20 -7.30
C LYS A 130 -18.06 17.61 -7.28
N SER A 131 -16.75 17.73 -7.13
CA SER A 131 -15.99 18.98 -7.22
C SER A 131 -14.53 18.72 -7.62
N ASP A 132 -13.94 19.68 -8.35
CA ASP A 132 -12.52 19.66 -8.71
C ASP A 132 -11.65 19.86 -7.46
N VAL A 133 -11.03 18.78 -6.98
CA VAL A 133 -10.09 18.79 -5.86
C VAL A 133 -8.66 18.93 -6.37
N ILE A 134 -7.88 19.78 -5.71
CA ILE A 134 -6.47 20.05 -5.98
C ILE A 134 -5.65 19.50 -4.82
N VAL A 135 -4.73 18.57 -5.11
CA VAL A 135 -3.80 18.03 -4.12
C VAL A 135 -2.41 18.60 -4.37
N GLY A 136 -1.87 19.27 -3.36
CA GLY A 136 -0.47 19.71 -3.32
C GLY A 136 0.44 18.54 -2.96
N ILE A 137 1.48 18.31 -3.74
CA ILE A 137 2.50 17.28 -3.48
C ILE A 137 3.81 17.99 -3.15
N ILE A 138 4.25 17.88 -1.88
CA ILE A 138 5.56 18.39 -1.45
C ILE A 138 6.53 17.21 -1.41
N ASP A 139 7.44 17.13 -2.38
CA ASP A 139 8.30 15.96 -2.60
C ASP A 139 9.56 16.30 -3.45
N SER A 140 10.08 15.34 -4.21
CA SER A 140 11.25 15.43 -5.10
C SER A 140 10.94 15.86 -6.53
N GLY A 141 9.69 16.27 -6.78
CA GLY A 141 9.22 16.78 -8.07
C GLY A 141 8.26 15.83 -8.77
N VAL A 142 8.15 15.96 -10.09
CA VAL A 142 7.36 15.06 -10.94
C VAL A 142 8.07 14.79 -12.28
N TRP A 143 7.86 13.60 -12.85
CA TRP A 143 8.18 13.31 -14.25
C TRP A 143 6.94 13.57 -15.13
N PRO A 144 6.76 14.78 -15.70
CA PRO A 144 5.48 15.20 -16.26
C PRO A 144 5.07 14.41 -17.52
N GLU A 145 6.01 13.80 -18.23
CA GLU A 145 5.74 13.00 -19.42
C GLU A 145 5.19 11.60 -19.12
N SER A 146 5.12 11.18 -17.86
CA SER A 146 4.51 9.89 -17.52
C SER A 146 3.05 9.85 -17.97
N ASP A 147 2.63 8.74 -18.56
CA ASP A 147 1.22 8.50 -18.93
C ASP A 147 0.27 8.64 -17.73
N SER A 148 0.76 8.43 -16.50
CA SER A 148 -0.02 8.65 -15.29
C SER A 148 -0.37 10.12 -15.04
N PHE A 149 0.17 11.08 -15.78
CA PHE A 149 -0.17 12.50 -15.69
C PHE A 149 -0.81 13.05 -16.96
N ASN A 150 -1.34 12.17 -17.82
CA ASN A 150 -2.17 12.61 -18.93
C ASN A 150 -3.46 13.30 -18.40
N ASP A 151 -3.94 14.29 -19.13
CA ASP A 151 -5.06 15.13 -18.71
C ASP A 151 -6.36 14.84 -19.48
N LYS A 152 -6.44 13.66 -20.09
CA LYS A 152 -7.57 13.24 -20.91
C LYS A 152 -8.80 13.08 -20.04
N GLY A 153 -9.90 13.71 -20.45
CA GLY A 153 -11.17 13.67 -19.73
C GLY A 153 -11.29 14.67 -18.58
N LEU A 154 -10.23 15.45 -18.29
CA LEU A 154 -10.28 16.52 -17.31
C LEU A 154 -10.77 17.82 -17.95
N GLY A 155 -11.69 18.52 -17.26
CA GLY A 155 -12.13 19.87 -17.63
C GLY A 155 -11.05 20.94 -17.41
N PRO A 156 -11.32 22.22 -17.70
CA PRO A 156 -10.35 23.31 -17.49
C PRO A 156 -9.82 23.34 -16.04
N VAL A 157 -8.67 23.97 -15.84
CA VAL A 157 -8.10 24.18 -14.51
C VAL A 157 -9.07 25.05 -13.69
N PRO A 158 -9.35 24.72 -12.42
CA PRO A 158 -10.26 25.52 -11.59
C PRO A 158 -9.77 26.97 -11.45
N GLU A 159 -10.64 27.95 -11.71
CA GLU A 159 -10.30 29.39 -11.65
C GLU A 159 -9.81 29.86 -10.28
N ARG A 160 -10.14 29.11 -9.22
CA ARG A 160 -9.68 29.39 -7.85
C ARG A 160 -8.19 29.08 -7.62
N PHE A 161 -7.57 28.27 -8.48
CA PHE A 161 -6.17 27.92 -8.36
C PHE A 161 -5.31 29.11 -8.80
N LYS A 162 -4.34 29.48 -7.96
CA LYS A 162 -3.48 30.66 -8.19
C LYS A 162 -2.01 30.30 -8.44
N GLY A 163 -1.68 29.01 -8.39
CA GLY A 163 -0.33 28.55 -8.64
C GLY A 163 0.08 28.71 -10.10
N GLU A 164 1.39 28.62 -10.32
CA GLU A 164 2.00 28.77 -11.64
C GLU A 164 2.82 27.54 -12.02
N CYS A 165 3.19 27.47 -13.30
CA CYS A 165 4.13 26.48 -13.81
C CYS A 165 5.50 27.14 -13.99
N VAL A 166 6.42 26.94 -13.04
CA VAL A 166 7.73 27.57 -13.06
C VAL A 166 8.67 26.78 -13.98
N ALA A 167 9.17 27.44 -15.03
CA ALA A 167 10.15 26.87 -15.94
C ALA A 167 11.53 26.69 -15.27
N GLY A 168 12.32 25.77 -15.81
CA GLY A 168 13.68 25.48 -15.37
C GLY A 168 14.34 24.42 -16.27
N ASP A 169 15.35 23.73 -15.74
CA ASP A 169 16.08 22.69 -16.49
C ASP A 169 15.14 21.59 -16.99
N GLN A 170 15.10 21.42 -18.31
CA GLN A 170 14.27 20.43 -19.00
C GLN A 170 12.79 20.46 -18.56
N PHE A 171 12.29 21.61 -18.10
CA PHE A 171 10.92 21.77 -17.65
C PHE A 171 10.43 23.14 -18.10
N THR A 172 9.47 23.13 -19.00
CA THR A 172 8.86 24.31 -19.62
C THR A 172 7.47 24.53 -19.04
N VAL A 173 6.85 25.67 -19.33
CA VAL A 173 5.48 25.95 -18.87
C VAL A 173 4.47 24.96 -19.47
N GLU A 174 4.78 24.41 -20.65
CA GLU A 174 3.99 23.39 -21.34
C GLU A 174 4.04 22.01 -20.67
N ASN A 175 4.93 21.80 -19.69
CA ASN A 175 4.93 20.57 -18.90
C ASN A 175 3.79 20.53 -17.87
N CYS A 176 3.16 21.67 -17.55
CA CYS A 176 1.88 21.68 -16.86
C CYS A 176 0.73 21.53 -17.87
N ASN A 177 -0.32 20.83 -17.45
CA ASN A 177 -1.51 20.55 -18.24
C ASN A 177 -2.76 20.59 -17.33
N ARG A 178 -3.90 20.02 -17.75
CA ARG A 178 -5.10 20.00 -16.88
C ARG A 178 -4.97 18.98 -15.72
N LYS A 179 -3.92 18.17 -15.68
CA LYS A 179 -3.63 17.21 -14.61
C LYS A 179 -2.62 17.75 -13.60
N ILE A 180 -1.42 18.10 -14.06
CA ILE A 180 -0.41 18.84 -13.30
C ILE A 180 -0.66 20.33 -13.59
N ILE A 181 -1.36 21.02 -12.69
CA ILE A 181 -1.85 22.38 -12.95
C ILE A 181 -0.89 23.47 -12.50
N GLY A 182 0.09 23.13 -11.65
CA GLY A 182 1.15 24.02 -11.21
C GLY A 182 2.36 23.22 -10.73
N ALA A 183 3.54 23.82 -10.84
CA ALA A 183 4.81 23.19 -10.50
C ALA A 183 5.84 24.24 -10.07
N ARG A 184 6.36 24.09 -8.84
CA ARG A 184 7.39 24.95 -8.22
C ARG A 184 8.54 24.08 -7.68
N TYR A 185 9.69 24.70 -7.44
CA TYR A 185 10.86 24.02 -6.89
C TYR A 185 11.68 24.95 -5.98
N TYR A 186 12.22 24.39 -4.89
CA TYR A 186 12.89 25.10 -3.81
C TYR A 186 14.17 24.35 -3.44
N PHE A 187 15.33 24.99 -3.54
CA PHE A 187 16.63 24.33 -3.36
C PHE A 187 17.62 25.15 -2.53
N LYS A 188 17.24 26.36 -2.13
CA LYS A 188 18.18 27.34 -1.57
C LYS A 188 18.77 26.84 -0.26
N ALA A 189 17.94 26.26 0.61
CA ALA A 189 18.42 25.73 1.88
C ALA A 189 19.28 24.47 1.68
N SER A 190 18.90 23.61 0.73
CA SER A 190 19.72 22.43 0.38
C SER A 190 21.13 22.82 -0.09
N GLU A 191 21.25 23.87 -0.91
CA GLU A 191 22.54 24.35 -1.40
C GLU A 191 23.37 25.08 -0.34
N GLU A 192 22.71 25.82 0.55
CA GLU A 192 23.37 26.48 1.66
C GLU A 192 24.01 25.45 2.60
N LEU A 193 23.30 24.37 2.92
CA LEU A 193 23.77 23.34 3.85
C LEU A 193 24.83 22.43 3.22
N SER A 194 24.68 22.07 1.94
CA SER A 194 25.45 20.99 1.33
C SER A 194 26.32 21.40 0.15
N GLY A 195 26.39 22.69 -0.16
CA GLY A 195 27.08 23.22 -1.33
C GLY A 195 26.25 23.11 -2.62
N PRO A 196 26.77 23.66 -3.73
CA PRO A 196 26.06 23.71 -5.01
C PRO A 196 25.65 22.32 -5.50
N LEU A 197 24.46 22.20 -6.09
CA LEU A 197 23.99 20.91 -6.65
C LEU A 197 24.96 20.34 -7.69
N GLU A 198 25.64 21.20 -8.47
CA GLU A 198 26.65 20.83 -9.47
C GLU A 198 27.88 20.14 -8.87
N SER A 199 28.15 20.35 -7.58
CA SER A 199 29.31 19.73 -6.91
C SER A 199 29.09 18.24 -6.60
N ARG A 200 27.87 17.73 -6.81
CA ARG A 200 27.49 16.37 -6.49
C ARG A 200 27.47 15.50 -7.74
N ASN A 201 27.99 14.27 -7.61
CA ASN A 201 27.99 13.28 -8.68
C ASN A 201 26.64 12.54 -8.77
N ILE A 202 25.55 13.29 -8.93
CA ILE A 202 24.17 12.78 -9.00
C ILE A 202 23.41 13.45 -10.15
N THR A 203 22.37 12.80 -10.64
CA THR A 203 21.44 13.40 -11.60
C THR A 203 20.49 14.38 -10.90
N PHE A 204 20.43 15.63 -11.38
CA PHE A 204 19.49 16.64 -10.90
C PHE A 204 19.01 17.54 -12.04
N PHE A 205 17.90 18.23 -11.80
CA PHE A 205 17.35 19.26 -12.68
C PHE A 205 16.95 20.46 -11.82
N ARG A 206 17.46 21.67 -12.10
CA ARG A 206 16.99 22.92 -11.48
C ARG A 206 15.61 23.31 -12.02
N SER A 207 14.64 22.46 -11.72
CA SER A 207 13.24 22.57 -12.06
C SER A 207 12.42 21.62 -11.19
N ALA A 208 11.10 21.63 -11.35
CA ALA A 208 10.20 20.66 -10.73
C ALA A 208 10.32 19.24 -11.31
N ARG A 209 11.20 19.00 -12.29
CA ARG A 209 11.45 17.66 -12.86
C ARG A 209 12.06 16.74 -11.81
N ASP A 210 11.49 15.54 -11.71
CA ASP A 210 11.93 14.50 -10.78
C ASP A 210 13.11 13.69 -11.35
N SER A 211 14.24 13.71 -10.64
CA SER A 211 15.40 12.87 -10.94
C SER A 211 15.53 11.64 -10.03
N THR A 212 14.73 11.55 -8.96
CA THR A 212 14.81 10.47 -7.96
C THR A 212 13.71 9.43 -8.15
N GLY A 213 12.58 9.82 -8.74
CA GLY A 213 11.39 8.98 -8.97
C GLY A 213 10.39 8.99 -7.82
N HIS A 214 10.78 9.39 -6.60
CA HIS A 214 9.92 9.31 -5.42
C HIS A 214 8.67 10.20 -5.56
N GLY A 215 8.83 11.45 -6.00
CA GLY A 215 7.73 12.39 -6.15
C GLY A 215 6.76 11.99 -7.27
N THR A 216 7.28 11.44 -8.36
CA THR A 216 6.48 10.84 -9.44
C THR A 216 5.64 9.66 -8.92
N HIS A 217 6.23 8.82 -8.08
CA HIS A 217 5.55 7.66 -7.48
C HIS A 217 4.43 8.08 -6.52
N VAL A 218 4.72 9.04 -5.64
CA VAL A 218 3.75 9.62 -4.70
C VAL A 218 2.60 10.29 -5.45
N ALA A 219 2.91 11.20 -6.39
CA ALA A 219 1.89 11.95 -7.13
C ALA A 219 0.97 11.03 -7.97
N SER A 220 1.54 10.01 -8.61
CA SER A 220 0.77 9.03 -9.38
C SER A 220 -0.05 8.09 -8.49
N THR A 221 0.40 7.80 -7.27
CA THR A 221 -0.41 7.07 -6.28
C THR A 221 -1.62 7.90 -5.82
N VAL A 222 -1.45 9.21 -5.61
CA VAL A 222 -2.59 10.10 -5.24
C VAL A 222 -3.61 10.17 -6.36
N ALA A 223 -3.17 10.62 -7.54
CA ALA A 223 -4.07 11.03 -8.60
C ALA A 223 -3.64 10.52 -9.99
N GLY A 224 -2.79 9.52 -10.14
CA GLY A 224 -2.43 8.99 -11.45
C GLY A 224 -3.65 8.70 -12.32
N SER A 225 -3.60 9.14 -13.58
CA SER A 225 -4.57 8.78 -14.60
C SER A 225 -4.56 7.26 -14.82
N VAL A 226 -5.67 6.73 -15.36
CA VAL A 226 -5.79 5.29 -15.64
C VAL A 226 -4.88 4.93 -16.82
N VAL A 227 -3.89 4.07 -16.58
CA VAL A 227 -2.93 3.61 -17.59
C VAL A 227 -2.94 2.09 -17.63
N ASN A 228 -3.31 1.52 -18.78
CA ASN A 228 -3.43 0.08 -18.96
C ASN A 228 -2.07 -0.56 -19.28
N ASN A 229 -1.95 -1.86 -19.00
CA ASN A 229 -0.80 -2.70 -19.37
C ASN A 229 0.55 -2.24 -18.80
N VAL A 230 0.54 -1.59 -17.64
CA VAL A 230 1.75 -1.19 -16.93
C VAL A 230 2.34 -2.39 -16.18
N ASN A 231 3.64 -2.37 -15.97
CA ASN A 231 4.38 -3.39 -15.24
C ASN A 231 5.79 -2.88 -14.91
N LEU A 232 6.46 -3.53 -13.98
CA LEU A 232 7.90 -3.41 -13.81
C LEU A 232 8.55 -4.65 -14.45
N PHE A 233 8.98 -4.53 -15.71
CA PHE A 233 9.64 -5.62 -16.45
C PHE A 233 8.85 -6.95 -16.46
N GLY A 234 7.53 -6.87 -16.60
CA GLY A 234 6.57 -7.98 -16.58
C GLY A 234 5.98 -8.29 -15.20
N ILE A 235 6.57 -7.77 -14.12
CA ILE A 235 6.11 -7.96 -12.74
C ILE A 235 4.96 -7.00 -12.44
N ALA A 236 3.96 -7.47 -11.68
CA ALA A 236 2.79 -6.69 -11.27
C ALA A 236 1.98 -6.10 -12.45
N SER A 237 1.92 -6.85 -13.55
CA SER A 237 1.21 -6.43 -14.77
C SER A 237 -0.26 -6.12 -14.50
N GLY A 238 -0.73 -4.96 -14.95
CA GLY A 238 -2.11 -4.55 -14.78
C GLY A 238 -2.38 -3.11 -15.23
N THR A 239 -3.42 -2.49 -14.69
CA THR A 239 -3.81 -1.10 -14.96
C THR A 239 -3.45 -0.20 -13.78
N ALA A 240 -2.51 0.72 -13.94
CA ALA A 240 -2.21 1.70 -12.89
C ALA A 240 -3.28 2.78 -12.84
N ARG A 241 -3.60 3.24 -11.64
CA ARG A 241 -4.35 4.46 -11.38
C ARG A 241 -3.99 4.99 -10.00
N GLY A 242 -4.15 6.29 -9.81
CA GLY A 242 -4.20 6.87 -8.48
C GLY A 242 -5.53 6.57 -7.80
N GLY A 243 -5.61 6.95 -6.53
CA GLY A 243 -6.85 6.86 -5.77
C GLY A 243 -7.92 7.70 -6.43
N MET A 244 -7.63 8.98 -6.69
CA MET A 244 -8.56 9.91 -7.34
C MET A 244 -8.03 10.41 -8.69
N PRO A 245 -8.17 9.64 -9.80
CA PRO A 245 -7.69 10.02 -11.13
C PRO A 245 -8.26 11.35 -11.65
N SER A 246 -9.39 11.82 -11.11
CA SER A 246 -10.01 13.10 -11.45
C SER A 246 -9.41 14.31 -10.71
N ALA A 247 -8.64 14.12 -9.64
CA ALA A 247 -8.02 15.21 -8.89
C ALA A 247 -6.91 15.89 -9.69
N ARG A 248 -6.69 17.19 -9.42
CA ARG A 248 -5.59 17.98 -9.96
C ARG A 248 -4.37 17.89 -9.04
N LEU A 249 -3.17 18.01 -9.62
CA LEU A 249 -1.91 17.98 -8.90
C LEU A 249 -1.23 19.35 -8.99
N ALA A 250 -0.78 19.87 -7.85
CA ALA A 250 0.16 21.00 -7.78
C ALA A 250 1.46 20.49 -7.15
N ILE A 251 2.57 20.62 -7.85
CA ILE A 251 3.84 20.00 -7.47
C ILE A 251 4.77 21.03 -6.84
N TYR A 252 5.32 20.71 -5.67
CA TYR A 252 6.26 21.54 -4.94
C TYR A 252 7.50 20.72 -4.62
N LYS A 253 8.55 20.86 -5.45
CA LYS A 253 9.80 20.11 -5.27
C LYS A 253 10.67 20.75 -4.20
N THR A 254 10.83 20.09 -3.06
CA THR A 254 11.69 20.53 -1.95
C THR A 254 12.81 19.54 -1.65
N CYS A 255 12.69 18.31 -2.17
CA CYS A 255 13.70 17.28 -2.02
C CYS A 255 14.68 17.27 -3.19
N TRP A 256 15.95 17.32 -2.82
CA TRP A 256 17.10 17.16 -3.69
C TRP A 256 17.87 15.96 -3.14
N PRO A 257 19.16 16.04 -2.77
CA PRO A 257 19.77 15.04 -1.90
C PRO A 257 19.24 15.07 -0.46
N LEU A 258 18.78 16.24 -0.02
CA LEU A 258 18.17 16.46 1.27
C LEU A 258 16.81 17.14 1.06
N CYS A 259 15.93 17.05 2.05
CA CYS A 259 14.61 17.65 2.06
C CYS A 259 14.53 18.69 3.18
N GLU A 260 15.18 19.84 2.97
CA GLU A 260 15.41 20.82 4.03
C GLU A 260 14.11 21.45 4.55
N GLY A 261 14.05 21.64 5.87
CA GLY A 261 12.89 22.19 6.56
C GLY A 261 12.47 23.58 6.07
N ALA A 262 13.44 24.44 5.75
CA ALA A 262 13.18 25.78 5.24
C ALA A 262 12.54 25.76 3.83
N ASP A 263 13.04 24.90 2.94
CA ASP A 263 12.45 24.71 1.61
C ASP A 263 11.04 24.10 1.71
N ASN A 264 10.80 23.19 2.68
CA ASN A 264 9.46 22.65 2.97
C ASN A 264 8.46 23.73 3.43
N LEU A 265 8.88 24.64 4.31
CA LEU A 265 8.02 25.74 4.77
C LEU A 265 7.66 26.71 3.64
N ALA A 266 8.61 27.03 2.76
CA ALA A 266 8.33 27.83 1.58
C ALA A 266 7.29 27.17 0.67
N ALA A 267 7.41 25.85 0.46
CA ALA A 267 6.41 25.08 -0.29
C ALA A 267 5.04 25.05 0.40
N PHE A 268 4.97 24.95 1.73
CA PHE A 268 3.70 25.06 2.45
C PHE A 268 3.03 26.42 2.22
N ASP A 269 3.79 27.51 2.34
CA ASP A 269 3.26 28.87 2.18
C ASP A 269 2.65 29.08 0.78
N ASP A 270 3.40 28.70 -0.26
CA ASP A 270 2.92 28.74 -1.65
C ASP A 270 1.73 27.81 -1.85
N ALA A 271 1.76 26.57 -1.36
CA ALA A 271 0.66 25.63 -1.53
C ALA A 271 -0.65 26.13 -0.91
N ILE A 272 -0.57 26.73 0.28
CA ILE A 272 -1.73 27.34 0.96
C ILE A 272 -2.25 28.54 0.16
N SER A 273 -1.35 29.39 -0.32
CA SER A 273 -1.70 30.59 -1.12
C SER A 273 -2.31 30.25 -2.48
N ASP A 274 -1.77 29.22 -3.14
CA ASP A 274 -2.17 28.70 -4.44
C ASP A 274 -3.57 28.05 -4.40
N GLY A 275 -4.06 27.72 -3.20
CA GLY A 275 -5.44 27.29 -2.96
C GLY A 275 -5.66 25.79 -3.12
N VAL A 276 -4.68 24.96 -2.75
CA VAL A 276 -4.83 23.50 -2.69
C VAL A 276 -5.85 23.09 -1.62
N ASP A 277 -6.48 21.92 -1.76
CA ASP A 277 -7.46 21.41 -0.78
C ASP A 277 -6.85 20.44 0.24
N ILE A 278 -5.86 19.67 -0.20
CA ILE A 278 -5.14 18.66 0.57
C ILE A 278 -3.64 18.81 0.25
N ILE A 279 -2.79 18.63 1.24
CA ILE A 279 -1.34 18.50 1.03
C ILE A 279 -0.91 17.08 1.38
N SER A 280 -0.23 16.43 0.45
CA SER A 280 0.48 15.16 0.66
C SER A 280 1.96 15.45 0.78
N ILE A 281 2.56 15.03 1.89
CA ILE A 281 3.98 15.27 2.16
C ILE A 281 4.61 14.01 2.76
N SER A 282 5.31 13.28 1.90
CA SER A 282 5.86 11.95 2.21
C SER A 282 7.34 12.01 2.61
N ILE A 283 7.68 13.06 3.36
CA ILE A 283 9.05 13.41 3.75
C ILE A 283 9.07 13.83 5.21
N GLY A 284 10.20 13.66 5.88
CA GLY A 284 10.28 14.01 7.28
C GLY A 284 11.67 13.93 7.87
N ALA A 285 12.02 14.93 8.66
CA ALA A 285 13.13 14.90 9.61
C ALA A 285 12.62 14.71 11.05
N SER A 286 13.51 14.35 11.96
CA SER A 286 13.23 14.21 13.39
C SER A 286 13.41 15.56 14.09
N HIS A 287 12.33 16.08 14.69
CA HIS A 287 12.34 17.29 15.54
C HIS A 287 11.65 16.98 16.88
N ASN A 288 11.96 17.76 17.91
CA ASN A 288 11.57 17.46 19.30
C ASN A 288 10.37 18.28 19.82
N GLY A 289 9.78 19.16 19.00
CA GLY A 289 8.67 20.04 19.40
C GLY A 289 7.72 20.40 18.25
N PHE A 290 6.63 21.10 18.58
CA PHE A 290 5.68 21.61 17.57
C PHE A 290 6.13 22.96 16.97
N PHE A 291 6.95 23.72 17.70
CA PHE A 291 7.37 25.09 17.35
C PHE A 291 8.74 25.17 16.66
N ASP A 292 9.47 24.05 16.62
CA ASP A 292 10.77 23.88 15.95
C ASP A 292 10.71 22.81 14.85
N ASP A 293 9.51 22.29 14.53
CA ASP A 293 9.26 21.37 13.43
C ASP A 293 8.57 22.08 12.26
N PRO A 294 9.26 22.28 11.13
CA PRO A 294 8.73 22.89 9.91
C PRO A 294 7.41 22.27 9.44
N MET A 295 7.26 20.96 9.63
CA MET A 295 6.05 20.22 9.25
C MET A 295 4.86 20.59 10.13
N SER A 296 5.06 20.61 11.45
CA SER A 296 4.04 21.03 12.42
C SER A 296 3.60 22.48 12.18
N ILE A 297 4.55 23.39 11.93
CA ILE A 297 4.26 24.81 11.67
C ILE A 297 3.49 24.99 10.35
N GLY A 298 4.02 24.49 9.23
CA GLY A 298 3.38 24.64 7.92
C GLY A 298 1.98 24.00 7.90
N SER A 299 1.84 22.83 8.50
CA SER A 299 0.54 22.16 8.60
C SER A 299 -0.46 22.84 9.52
N PHE A 300 -0.02 23.56 10.56
CA PHE A 300 -0.92 24.37 11.38
C PHE A 300 -1.55 25.50 10.57
N HIS A 301 -0.74 26.21 9.77
CA HIS A 301 -1.24 27.26 8.88
C HIS A 301 -2.17 26.71 7.79
N ALA A 302 -1.85 25.54 7.23
CA ALA A 302 -2.73 24.83 6.30
C ALA A 302 -4.07 24.48 6.95
N PHE A 303 -4.04 23.93 8.18
CA PHE A 303 -5.23 23.56 8.93
C PHE A 303 -6.14 24.78 9.19
N LYS A 304 -5.57 25.92 9.59
CA LYS A 304 -6.30 27.19 9.79
C LYS A 304 -7.00 27.68 8.51
N LYS A 305 -6.50 27.29 7.34
CA LYS A 305 -7.08 27.60 6.02
C LYS A 305 -8.01 26.50 5.50
N GLY A 306 -8.30 25.48 6.31
CA GLY A 306 -9.20 24.39 5.94
C GLY A 306 -8.56 23.32 5.05
N ILE A 307 -7.23 23.23 5.03
CA ILE A 307 -6.44 22.29 4.24
C ILE A 307 -5.95 21.18 5.16
N LEU A 308 -6.28 19.92 4.84
CA LEU A 308 -5.74 18.77 5.56
C LEU A 308 -4.34 18.42 5.03
N VAL A 309 -3.41 18.16 5.93
CA VAL A 309 -2.06 17.69 5.59
C VAL A 309 -1.91 16.24 6.01
N SER A 310 -1.62 15.37 5.05
CA SER A 310 -1.26 13.97 5.28
C SER A 310 0.25 13.80 5.21
N THR A 311 0.80 13.04 6.15
CA THR A 311 2.24 12.79 6.26
C THR A 311 2.51 11.32 6.55
N SER A 312 3.65 10.82 6.06
CA SER A 312 4.17 9.50 6.38
C SER A 312 4.63 9.41 7.85
N ALA A 313 4.39 8.27 8.52
CA ALA A 313 4.80 8.06 9.91
C ALA A 313 6.33 7.91 10.09
N GLY A 314 7.06 7.47 9.05
CA GLY A 314 8.49 7.17 9.10
C GLY A 314 8.77 5.68 8.87
N ASN A 315 10.01 5.37 8.47
CA ASN A 315 10.43 4.01 8.10
C ASN A 315 11.49 3.43 9.07
N ASN A 316 11.49 3.88 10.33
CA ASN A 316 12.53 3.56 11.31
C ASN A 316 12.10 2.48 12.33
N ALA A 317 11.20 1.57 11.93
CA ALA A 317 10.72 0.41 12.71
C ALA A 317 10.37 0.75 14.17
N SER A 318 11.17 0.28 15.14
CA SER A 318 11.00 0.50 16.58
C SER A 318 11.10 1.96 17.02
N ALA A 319 11.49 2.87 16.13
CA ALA A 319 11.49 4.29 16.43
C ALA A 319 10.08 4.84 16.53
N VAL A 320 9.85 5.63 17.58
CA VAL A 320 8.66 6.45 17.69
C VAL A 320 8.58 7.45 16.55
N THR A 321 7.40 7.58 15.95
CA THR A 321 7.15 8.58 14.91
C THR A 321 7.37 9.98 15.47
N THR A 322 8.02 10.83 14.69
CA THR A 322 8.24 12.25 15.01
C THR A 322 7.16 13.15 14.40
N LYS A 323 6.23 12.59 13.63
CA LYS A 323 5.13 13.32 12.96
C LYS A 323 3.88 13.31 13.83
N VAL A 324 3.97 14.05 14.94
CA VAL A 324 3.06 13.88 16.08
C VAL A 324 2.08 15.03 16.31
N ALA A 325 2.15 16.13 15.56
CA ALA A 325 1.17 17.21 15.65
C ALA A 325 -0.28 16.67 15.47
N PRO A 326 -1.23 17.04 16.34
CA PRO A 326 -2.61 16.54 16.25
C PRO A 326 -3.33 16.96 14.95
N TRP A 327 -2.96 18.09 14.37
CA TRP A 327 -3.57 18.59 13.13
C TRP A 327 -3.04 17.93 11.84
N LEU A 328 -2.01 17.08 11.94
CA LEU A 328 -1.54 16.22 10.84
C LEU A 328 -2.32 14.91 10.77
N LEU A 329 -2.59 14.38 9.58
CA LEU A 329 -2.97 12.98 9.39
C LEU A 329 -1.70 12.13 9.18
N THR A 330 -1.26 11.42 10.22
CA THR A 330 -0.04 10.61 10.21
C THR A 330 -0.33 9.16 9.82
N VAL A 331 0.32 8.67 8.77
CA VAL A 331 -0.04 7.43 8.08
C VAL A 331 1.07 6.38 8.19
N ALA A 332 0.75 5.25 8.80
CA ALA A 332 1.60 4.06 8.83
C ALA A 332 1.38 3.15 7.60
N ALA A 333 2.32 2.23 7.38
CA ALA A 333 2.34 1.37 6.20
C ALA A 333 1.93 -0.05 6.54
N SER A 334 1.11 -0.64 5.67
CA SER A 334 0.80 -2.07 5.68
C SER A 334 0.93 -2.72 4.30
N SER A 335 0.96 -4.05 4.30
CA SER A 335 0.88 -4.84 3.09
C SER A 335 -0.51 -4.83 2.48
N ILE A 336 -0.56 -5.24 1.22
CA ILE A 336 -1.77 -5.67 0.52
C ILE A 336 -1.70 -7.20 0.33
N ASP A 337 -2.76 -7.81 -0.16
CA ASP A 337 -2.85 -9.24 -0.49
C ASP A 337 -2.12 -9.61 -1.80
N ARG A 338 -0.98 -8.97 -2.07
CA ARG A 338 -0.06 -9.27 -3.18
C ARG A 338 1.32 -9.62 -2.66
N GLU A 339 1.88 -10.69 -3.20
CA GLU A 339 3.26 -11.11 -2.97
C GLU A 339 4.05 -11.28 -4.26
N PHE A 340 5.36 -11.04 -4.14
CA PHE A 340 6.34 -11.26 -5.20
C PHE A 340 7.23 -12.44 -4.80
N ILE A 341 7.12 -13.52 -5.56
CA ILE A 341 7.83 -14.77 -5.30
C ILE A 341 8.87 -15.01 -6.39
N SER A 342 10.12 -15.18 -5.99
CA SER A 342 11.25 -15.50 -6.86
C SER A 342 11.83 -16.86 -6.44
N ASN A 343 11.27 -17.93 -6.99
CA ASN A 343 11.61 -19.30 -6.56
C ASN A 343 13.04 -19.69 -6.93
N VAL A 344 13.61 -20.60 -6.12
CA VAL A 344 14.85 -21.32 -6.44
C VAL A 344 14.55 -22.79 -6.61
N GLN A 345 14.90 -23.36 -7.76
CA GLN A 345 14.90 -24.80 -7.95
C GLN A 345 16.31 -25.34 -7.72
N LEU A 346 16.41 -26.30 -6.82
CA LEU A 346 17.64 -27.01 -6.49
C LEU A 346 17.81 -28.22 -7.42
N GLY A 347 19.04 -28.73 -7.55
CA GLY A 347 19.36 -29.88 -8.40
C GLY A 347 18.68 -31.18 -7.98
N ASN A 348 18.21 -31.28 -6.73
CA ASN A 348 17.40 -32.40 -6.24
C ASN A 348 15.88 -32.21 -6.51
N THR A 349 15.51 -31.27 -7.37
CA THR A 349 14.14 -30.89 -7.76
C THR A 349 13.33 -30.12 -6.72
N ASN A 350 13.82 -29.98 -5.48
CA ASN A 350 13.14 -29.17 -4.46
C ASN A 350 13.06 -27.70 -4.89
N ILE A 351 11.94 -27.06 -4.59
CA ILE A 351 11.70 -25.64 -4.87
C ILE A 351 11.60 -24.88 -3.55
N LEU A 352 12.52 -23.94 -3.35
CA LEU A 352 12.48 -22.99 -2.24
C LEU A 352 11.73 -21.74 -2.68
N LYS A 353 10.70 -21.36 -1.93
CA LYS A 353 9.83 -20.20 -2.22
C LYS A 353 10.44 -18.89 -1.72
N GLY A 354 11.49 -18.43 -2.39
CA GLY A 354 12.11 -17.15 -2.07
C GLY A 354 11.31 -15.94 -2.55
N LYS A 355 11.73 -14.74 -2.11
CA LYS A 355 11.07 -13.45 -2.39
C LYS A 355 12.08 -12.50 -3.02
N SER A 356 11.67 -11.71 -4.02
CA SER A 356 12.51 -10.69 -4.68
C SER A 356 11.70 -9.95 -5.74
N ILE A 357 12.20 -8.78 -6.18
CA ILE A 357 11.84 -8.16 -7.45
C ILE A 357 12.94 -8.49 -8.47
N ASN A 358 12.89 -9.71 -8.98
CA ASN A 358 13.84 -10.25 -9.95
C ASN A 358 13.21 -10.35 -11.34
N PRO A 359 13.45 -9.40 -12.25
CA PRO A 359 13.00 -9.52 -13.63
C PRO A 359 13.92 -10.41 -14.48
N LEU A 360 15.07 -10.83 -13.96
CA LEU A 360 16.12 -11.48 -14.72
C LEU A 360 15.89 -12.99 -14.82
N LYS A 361 16.07 -13.51 -16.03
CA LYS A 361 15.92 -14.94 -16.33
C LYS A 361 17.27 -15.65 -16.24
N MET A 362 17.23 -16.83 -15.63
CA MET A 362 18.33 -17.80 -15.69
C MET A 362 17.90 -18.97 -16.59
N ASP A 363 18.67 -19.27 -17.64
CA ASP A 363 18.27 -20.26 -18.66
C ASP A 363 18.59 -21.71 -18.28
N LYS A 364 19.58 -21.92 -17.42
CA LYS A 364 20.08 -23.23 -17.01
C LYS A 364 20.41 -23.27 -15.52
N PHE A 365 20.72 -24.46 -15.02
CA PHE A 365 21.26 -24.62 -13.68
C PHE A 365 22.72 -24.17 -13.62
N HIS A 366 23.11 -23.59 -12.50
CA HIS A 366 24.47 -23.16 -12.21
C HIS A 366 24.94 -23.76 -10.88
N PRO A 367 26.25 -24.04 -10.72
CA PRO A 367 26.78 -24.48 -9.44
C PRO A 367 26.52 -23.44 -8.34
N VAL A 368 26.33 -23.90 -7.12
CA VAL A 368 26.07 -23.06 -5.94
C VAL A 368 27.27 -23.13 -4.99
N ILE A 369 27.61 -22.01 -4.36
CA ILE A 369 28.68 -21.94 -3.35
C ILE A 369 28.29 -21.00 -2.22
N PHE A 370 28.63 -21.32 -0.97
CA PHE A 370 28.53 -20.35 0.12
C PHE A 370 29.65 -19.33 0.00
N ALA A 371 29.34 -18.06 0.19
CA ALA A 371 30.33 -16.99 0.13
C ALA A 371 31.53 -17.22 1.07
N GLN A 372 31.27 -17.79 2.25
CA GLN A 372 32.30 -18.14 3.23
C GLN A 372 33.33 -19.16 2.72
N ASP A 373 32.94 -20.04 1.78
CA ASP A 373 33.82 -21.04 1.14
C ASP A 373 34.59 -20.45 -0.06
N ALA A 374 34.25 -19.23 -0.46
CA ALA A 374 34.89 -18.47 -1.52
C ALA A 374 35.72 -17.30 -0.98
N ALA A 375 36.14 -17.35 0.29
CA ALA A 375 36.93 -16.28 0.92
C ALA A 375 38.24 -16.01 0.14
N GLY A 376 38.52 -14.72 -0.06
CA GLY A 376 39.76 -14.26 -0.68
C GLY A 376 41.00 -14.57 0.16
N VAL A 377 42.18 -14.47 -0.46
CA VAL A 377 43.45 -14.69 0.26
C VAL A 377 43.59 -13.71 1.41
N GLY A 378 43.69 -14.23 2.64
CA GLY A 378 43.82 -13.44 3.87
C GLY A 378 42.49 -12.94 4.45
N VAL A 379 41.35 -13.32 3.87
CA VAL A 379 40.00 -13.00 4.37
C VAL A 379 39.45 -14.18 5.15
N THR A 380 38.79 -13.93 6.29
CA THR A 380 38.16 -15.00 7.06
C THR A 380 36.84 -15.43 6.41
N ALA A 381 36.42 -16.67 6.66
CA ALA A 381 35.11 -17.17 6.23
C ALA A 381 33.95 -16.30 6.77
N ALA A 382 34.10 -15.74 7.98
CA ALA A 382 33.10 -14.88 8.60
C ALA A 382 32.97 -13.52 7.91
N ASP A 383 34.07 -12.95 7.40
CA ASP A 383 34.04 -11.68 6.67
C ASP A 383 33.52 -11.87 5.24
N ALA A 384 33.84 -13.02 4.61
CA ALA A 384 33.39 -13.35 3.27
C ALA A 384 31.87 -13.64 3.17
N ARG A 385 31.23 -14.04 4.28
CA ARG A 385 29.83 -14.51 4.26
C ARG A 385 28.84 -13.48 3.71
N SER A 386 29.11 -12.18 3.87
CA SER A 386 28.21 -11.10 3.45
C SER A 386 28.37 -10.71 1.99
N CYS A 387 29.35 -11.26 1.27
CA CYS A 387 29.68 -10.88 -0.11
C CYS A 387 30.12 -9.41 -0.26
N ASP A 388 30.71 -8.84 0.81
CA ASP A 388 31.18 -7.46 0.82
C ASP A 388 32.37 -7.25 -0.13
N LYS A 389 32.57 -6.01 -0.56
CA LYS A 389 33.63 -5.65 -1.51
C LYS A 389 35.01 -6.08 -1.02
N GLY A 390 35.73 -6.83 -1.86
CA GLY A 390 37.10 -7.27 -1.59
C GLY A 390 37.21 -8.52 -0.71
N THR A 391 36.09 -9.17 -0.36
CA THR A 391 36.10 -10.34 0.53
C THR A 391 36.15 -11.70 -0.19
N LEU A 392 35.81 -11.77 -1.47
CA LEU A 392 35.65 -13.02 -2.24
C LEU A 392 36.79 -13.25 -3.26
N ASP A 393 37.20 -14.50 -3.44
CA ASP A 393 38.03 -14.91 -4.59
C ASP A 393 37.15 -15.07 -5.85
N HIS A 394 37.34 -14.15 -6.80
CA HIS A 394 36.62 -14.12 -8.07
C HIS A 394 36.75 -15.43 -8.87
N LYS A 395 37.85 -16.18 -8.72
CA LYS A 395 38.03 -17.46 -9.41
C LYS A 395 37.07 -18.53 -8.89
N LEU A 396 36.70 -18.47 -7.61
CA LEU A 396 35.84 -19.47 -6.97
C LEU A 396 34.36 -19.22 -7.23
N ILE A 397 33.95 -17.97 -7.45
CA ILE A 397 32.55 -17.58 -7.68
C ILE A 397 32.17 -17.48 -9.16
N LYS A 398 33.14 -17.39 -10.07
CA LYS A 398 32.88 -17.22 -11.50
C LYS A 398 31.97 -18.33 -12.06
N GLY A 399 30.84 -17.93 -12.67
CA GLY A 399 29.85 -18.81 -13.27
C GLY A 399 28.90 -19.50 -12.28
N LYS A 400 28.97 -19.15 -10.99
CA LYS A 400 28.18 -19.75 -9.90
C LYS A 400 27.12 -18.81 -9.33
N ILE A 401 26.14 -19.42 -8.68
CA ILE A 401 25.22 -18.75 -7.77
C ILE A 401 25.89 -18.71 -6.40
N VAL A 402 25.97 -17.54 -5.78
CA VAL A 402 26.62 -17.39 -4.47
C VAL A 402 25.57 -17.16 -3.39
N VAL A 403 25.70 -17.87 -2.28
CA VAL A 403 24.84 -17.71 -1.10
C VAL A 403 25.50 -16.73 -0.14
N CYS A 404 24.83 -15.60 0.10
CA CYS A 404 25.32 -14.49 0.92
C CYS A 404 24.43 -14.31 2.17
N ASN A 405 25.05 -14.04 3.31
CA ASN A 405 24.37 -13.72 4.57
C ASN A 405 24.40 -12.20 4.77
N GLY A 406 23.61 -11.47 3.98
CA GLY A 406 23.65 -10.01 3.90
C GLY A 406 24.28 -9.50 2.60
N GLY A 407 24.74 -8.24 2.61
CA GLY A 407 25.37 -7.56 1.46
C GLY A 407 24.40 -6.85 0.51
N GLY A 408 23.16 -7.33 0.38
CA GLY A 408 22.10 -6.66 -0.38
C GLY A 408 22.51 -6.31 -1.82
N SER A 409 22.12 -5.13 -2.29
CA SER A 409 22.40 -4.66 -3.65
C SER A 409 23.90 -4.52 -3.95
N GLU A 410 24.70 -4.04 -2.98
CA GLU A 410 26.16 -3.94 -3.14
C GLU A 410 26.79 -5.31 -3.32
N GLY A 411 26.38 -6.30 -2.51
CA GLY A 411 26.83 -7.68 -2.66
C GLY A 411 26.54 -8.25 -4.06
N ALA A 412 25.36 -7.96 -4.61
CA ALA A 412 25.02 -8.38 -5.98
C ALA A 412 25.93 -7.73 -7.05
N GLU A 413 26.35 -6.49 -6.86
CA GLU A 413 27.32 -5.81 -7.74
C GLU A 413 28.71 -6.44 -7.66
N VAL A 414 29.20 -6.71 -6.44
CA VAL A 414 30.47 -7.41 -6.21
C VAL A 414 30.46 -8.77 -6.90
N LEU A 415 29.37 -9.52 -6.77
CA LEU A 415 29.22 -10.83 -7.41
C LEU A 415 29.23 -10.72 -8.94
N ARG A 416 28.50 -9.76 -9.52
CA ARG A 416 28.50 -9.51 -10.97
C ARG A 416 29.92 -9.23 -11.47
N ASP A 417 30.63 -8.34 -10.79
CA ASP A 417 31.98 -7.90 -11.20
C ASP A 417 33.02 -9.03 -11.04
N GLY A 418 32.81 -9.92 -10.07
CA GLY A 418 33.58 -11.16 -9.90
C GLY A 418 33.19 -12.30 -10.87
N GLY A 419 32.17 -12.11 -11.70
CA GLY A 419 31.68 -13.10 -12.66
C GLY A 419 30.71 -14.14 -12.11
N GLY A 420 30.17 -13.92 -10.91
CA GLY A 420 29.01 -14.63 -10.38
C GLY A 420 27.76 -14.37 -11.24
N VAL A 421 26.85 -15.33 -11.26
CA VAL A 421 25.68 -15.30 -12.18
C VAL A 421 24.34 -15.26 -11.47
N GLY A 422 24.34 -15.29 -10.14
CA GLY A 422 23.15 -15.14 -9.32
C GLY A 422 23.48 -15.11 -7.83
N MET A 423 22.51 -14.69 -7.03
CA MET A 423 22.65 -14.58 -5.59
C MET A 423 21.46 -15.21 -4.86
N ILE A 424 21.74 -16.00 -3.83
CA ILE A 424 20.74 -16.39 -2.83
C ILE A 424 21.08 -15.62 -1.57
N LEU A 425 20.26 -14.62 -1.25
CA LEU A 425 20.43 -13.79 -0.07
C LEU A 425 19.69 -14.43 1.11
N LEU A 426 20.41 -14.70 2.19
CA LEU A 426 19.84 -15.18 3.44
C LEU A 426 19.62 -13.97 4.35
N ILE A 427 18.37 -13.77 4.77
CA ILE A 427 18.02 -12.77 5.78
C ILE A 427 17.56 -13.49 7.04
N ASP A 428 18.14 -13.09 8.17
CA ASP A 428 17.74 -13.59 9.47
C ASP A 428 16.28 -13.17 9.74
N PRO A 429 15.34 -14.13 9.90
CA PRO A 429 13.94 -13.82 10.19
C PRO A 429 13.77 -12.99 11.47
N SER A 430 14.71 -13.11 12.41
CA SER A 430 14.71 -12.36 13.68
C SER A 430 15.23 -10.93 13.56
N ALA A 431 15.94 -10.61 12.46
CA ALA A 431 16.49 -9.27 12.24
C ALA A 431 15.41 -8.22 11.93
N GLY A 432 14.19 -8.64 11.59
CA GLY A 432 13.08 -7.72 11.43
C GLY A 432 13.16 -6.82 10.19
N ILE A 433 13.96 -7.16 9.18
CA ILE A 433 14.15 -6.33 7.98
C ILE A 433 13.73 -7.13 6.77
N ASN A 434 12.43 -7.18 6.49
CA ASN A 434 11.91 -8.03 5.42
C ASN A 434 11.05 -7.24 4.43
N ASP A 435 11.55 -6.10 3.96
CA ASP A 435 11.09 -5.53 2.70
C ASP A 435 11.96 -6.06 1.56
N TYR A 436 11.33 -6.66 0.55
CA TYR A 436 12.00 -7.28 -0.61
C TYR A 436 11.80 -6.45 -1.87
N SER A 437 11.65 -5.14 -1.72
CA SER A 437 11.43 -4.23 -2.84
C SER A 437 12.72 -3.92 -3.61
N ASP A 438 13.88 -4.25 -3.05
CA ASP A 438 15.18 -4.09 -3.70
C ASP A 438 15.28 -4.87 -5.01
N GLN A 439 15.89 -4.22 -5.99
CA GLN A 439 16.21 -4.79 -7.28
C GLN A 439 17.71 -5.00 -7.39
N TYR A 440 18.08 -6.13 -7.99
CA TYR A 440 19.48 -6.54 -8.08
C TYR A 440 19.98 -6.50 -9.53
N VAL A 441 21.29 -6.36 -9.69
CA VAL A 441 21.96 -6.33 -11.01
C VAL A 441 22.14 -7.72 -11.64
N ILE A 442 21.96 -8.78 -10.85
CA ILE A 442 21.99 -10.19 -11.25
C ILE A 442 20.76 -10.92 -10.68
N PRO A 443 20.38 -12.10 -11.23
CA PRO A 443 19.26 -12.86 -10.68
C PRO A 443 19.43 -13.14 -9.18
N THR A 444 18.52 -12.61 -8.37
CA THR A 444 18.60 -12.71 -6.91
C THR A 444 17.27 -13.17 -6.33
N THR A 445 17.37 -14.03 -5.32
CA THR A 445 16.25 -14.42 -4.47
C THR A 445 16.62 -14.28 -3.01
N VAL A 446 15.63 -13.98 -2.17
CA VAL A 446 15.80 -13.85 -0.73
C VAL A 446 15.09 -15.01 -0.02
N LEU A 447 15.79 -15.67 0.90
CA LEU A 447 15.23 -16.65 1.81
C LEU A 447 15.18 -16.04 3.22
N ASP A 448 13.98 -15.99 3.79
CA ASP A 448 13.65 -15.24 5.00
C ASP A 448 12.99 -16.08 6.09
N SER A 449 13.07 -17.40 5.98
CA SER A 449 12.54 -18.35 6.94
C SER A 449 13.61 -19.35 7.32
N THR A 450 13.65 -19.70 8.60
CA THR A 450 14.60 -20.68 9.14
C THR A 450 14.48 -22.02 8.41
N GLU A 451 13.26 -22.43 8.07
CA GLU A 451 13.00 -23.68 7.35
C GLU A 451 13.58 -23.66 5.93
N LEU A 452 13.40 -22.56 5.19
CA LEU A 452 13.93 -22.41 3.84
C LEU A 452 15.46 -22.35 3.84
N ILE A 453 16.03 -21.61 4.79
CA ILE A 453 17.49 -21.49 4.98
C ILE A 453 18.07 -22.87 5.32
N GLN A 454 17.48 -23.59 6.27
CA GLN A 454 17.94 -24.93 6.66
C GLN A 454 17.85 -25.92 5.49
N ALA A 455 16.75 -25.90 4.72
CA ALA A 455 16.58 -26.76 3.55
C ALA A 455 17.66 -26.52 2.48
N LEU A 456 18.09 -25.27 2.29
CA LEU A 456 19.22 -24.96 1.40
C LEU A 456 20.54 -25.50 1.95
N VAL A 457 20.80 -25.28 3.23
CA VAL A 457 22.02 -25.74 3.91
C VAL A 457 22.15 -27.27 3.85
N ASP A 458 21.09 -27.99 4.17
CA ASP A 458 21.05 -29.45 4.13
C ASP A 458 21.29 -29.99 2.71
N TYR A 459 20.66 -29.36 1.71
CA TYR A 459 20.89 -29.70 0.31
C TYR A 459 22.36 -29.54 -0.10
N MET A 460 22.96 -28.40 0.26
CA MET A 460 24.35 -28.11 -0.11
C MET A 460 25.35 -29.01 0.63
N ALA A 461 25.06 -29.43 1.86
CA ALA A 461 25.89 -30.36 2.61
C ALA A 461 25.85 -31.80 2.05
N LEU A 462 24.69 -32.23 1.52
CA LEU A 462 24.50 -33.59 0.99
C LEU A 462 24.89 -33.75 -0.49
N SER A 463 24.96 -32.65 -1.24
CA SER A 463 25.25 -32.69 -2.67
C SER A 463 26.75 -32.50 -2.95
N GLN A 464 27.37 -33.44 -3.68
CA GLN A 464 28.76 -33.29 -4.12
C GLN A 464 28.98 -32.14 -5.10
N ASN A 465 27.95 -31.79 -5.89
CA ASN A 465 27.98 -30.71 -6.87
C ASN A 465 26.63 -29.97 -6.83
N PRO A 466 26.39 -29.14 -5.81
CA PRO A 466 25.11 -28.45 -5.67
C PRO A 466 24.91 -27.50 -6.84
N ILE A 467 23.73 -27.58 -7.47
CA ILE A 467 23.31 -26.73 -8.57
C ILE A 467 21.94 -26.12 -8.25
N ALA A 468 21.70 -24.91 -8.72
CA ALA A 468 20.39 -24.28 -8.59
C ALA A 468 20.06 -23.41 -9.81
N ARG A 469 18.80 -23.04 -9.89
CA ARG A 469 18.27 -22.09 -10.86
C ARG A 469 17.31 -21.13 -10.17
N ILE A 470 17.52 -19.83 -10.36
CA ILE A 470 16.66 -18.78 -9.84
C ILE A 470 15.65 -18.40 -10.92
N PHE A 471 14.36 -18.40 -10.59
CA PHE A 471 13.30 -18.00 -11.50
C PHE A 471 13.04 -16.49 -11.44
N PRO A 472 12.57 -15.87 -12.55
CA PRO A 472 11.99 -14.54 -12.50
C PRO A 472 10.82 -14.48 -11.51
N THR A 473 10.59 -13.29 -10.97
CA THR A 473 9.51 -13.02 -10.03
C THR A 473 8.15 -13.26 -10.64
N ALA A 474 7.34 -14.06 -9.95
CA ALA A 474 5.91 -14.19 -10.18
C ALA A 474 5.13 -13.30 -9.21
N THR A 475 4.01 -12.75 -9.69
CA THR A 475 3.06 -12.00 -8.87
C THR A 475 1.94 -12.91 -8.39
N ILE A 476 1.75 -13.02 -7.08
CA ILE A 476 0.66 -13.77 -6.46
C ILE A 476 -0.30 -12.79 -5.81
N LEU A 477 -1.60 -12.96 -6.04
CA LEU A 477 -2.67 -12.12 -5.47
C LEU A 477 -3.54 -12.95 -4.51
N LYS A 478 -4.35 -12.26 -3.71
CA LYS A 478 -5.27 -12.84 -2.72
C LYS A 478 -4.54 -13.64 -1.65
N THR A 479 -3.35 -13.18 -1.27
CA THR A 479 -2.57 -13.79 -0.19
C THR A 479 -3.19 -13.49 1.17
N THR A 480 -3.01 -14.40 2.12
CA THR A 480 -3.51 -14.26 3.49
C THR A 480 -2.39 -14.51 4.50
N PRO A 481 -2.44 -13.86 5.67
CA PRO A 481 -3.32 -12.74 6.00
C PRO A 481 -2.84 -11.41 5.38
N ALA A 482 -3.77 -10.53 5.02
CA ALA A 482 -3.51 -9.15 4.60
C ALA A 482 -4.67 -8.20 5.01
N PRO A 483 -4.39 -6.98 5.47
CA PRO A 483 -3.06 -6.37 5.57
C PRO A 483 -2.28 -6.88 6.78
N LYS A 484 -0.95 -6.84 6.70
CA LYS A 484 -0.02 -6.94 7.85
C LYS A 484 0.71 -5.61 8.00
N MET A 485 1.00 -5.21 9.22
CA MET A 485 1.80 -4.00 9.47
C MET A 485 3.22 -4.16 8.94
N ALA A 486 3.70 -3.17 8.18
CA ALA A 486 5.06 -3.17 7.67
C ALA A 486 6.06 -3.00 8.82
N ILE A 487 7.12 -3.80 8.84
CA ILE A 487 8.06 -3.77 9.96
C ILE A 487 8.87 -2.47 10.06
N PHE A 488 9.17 -1.85 8.91
CA PHE A 488 9.84 -0.56 8.89
C PHE A 488 8.93 0.57 9.40
N SER A 489 7.61 0.39 9.46
CA SER A 489 6.70 1.49 9.80
C SER A 489 6.94 1.98 11.23
N SER A 490 7.31 3.24 11.38
CA SER A 490 7.46 3.89 12.68
C SER A 490 6.15 3.85 13.47
N MET A 491 6.28 3.66 14.78
CA MET A 491 5.15 3.41 15.70
C MET A 491 4.95 4.54 16.72
N GLY A 492 3.89 4.49 17.51
CA GLY A 492 3.72 5.34 18.69
C GLY A 492 4.43 4.80 19.94
N PRO A 493 4.25 5.46 21.10
CA PRO A 493 3.36 6.60 21.34
C PRO A 493 3.91 7.94 20.83
N ASN A 494 3.08 8.98 20.90
CA ASN A 494 3.51 10.35 20.65
C ASN A 494 4.48 10.81 21.75
N SER A 495 5.70 11.19 21.37
CA SER A 495 6.77 11.58 22.30
C SER A 495 6.58 12.96 22.95
N ILE A 496 5.80 13.85 22.32
CA ILE A 496 5.54 15.21 22.83
C ILE A 496 4.29 15.22 23.70
N THR A 497 3.22 14.58 23.24
CA THR A 497 1.95 14.53 23.96
C THR A 497 1.35 13.12 23.87
N PRO A 498 1.73 12.21 24.79
CA PRO A 498 1.31 10.81 24.73
C PRO A 498 -0.22 10.60 24.86
N ASP A 499 -0.98 11.63 25.25
CA ASP A 499 -2.45 11.63 25.22
C ASP A 499 -3.03 11.57 23.79
N ILE A 500 -2.24 11.87 22.78
CA ILE A 500 -2.64 11.82 21.37
C ILE A 500 -2.01 10.58 20.73
N ILE A 501 -2.83 9.57 20.42
CA ILE A 501 -2.37 8.33 19.80
C ILE A 501 -1.84 8.62 18.39
N LYS A 502 -0.63 8.13 18.10
CA LYS A 502 0.02 8.15 16.78
C LYS A 502 0.56 6.74 16.45
N PRO A 503 0.63 6.35 15.16
CA PRO A 503 0.09 7.03 13.99
C PRO A 503 -1.44 7.17 14.07
N ASP A 504 -2.07 7.94 13.17
CA ASP A 504 -3.53 8.10 13.19
C ASP A 504 -4.25 6.95 12.51
N ILE A 505 -3.64 6.42 11.44
CA ILE A 505 -4.23 5.46 10.51
C ILE A 505 -3.11 4.67 9.81
N THR A 506 -3.47 3.53 9.20
CA THR A 506 -2.61 2.75 8.31
C THR A 506 -3.20 2.66 6.90
N ALA A 507 -2.34 2.66 5.89
CA ALA A 507 -2.73 2.44 4.49
C ALA A 507 -1.70 1.58 3.73
N PRO A 508 -2.04 1.08 2.51
CA PRO A 508 -1.12 0.33 1.67
C PRO A 508 0.20 1.06 1.42
N GLY A 509 1.31 0.48 1.88
CA GLY A 509 2.65 1.07 1.74
C GLY A 509 3.76 0.06 1.45
N VAL A 510 3.44 -1.21 1.23
CA VAL A 510 4.45 -2.25 0.95
C VAL A 510 4.33 -2.72 -0.48
N ARG A 511 5.42 -2.59 -1.24
CA ARG A 511 5.59 -3.08 -2.61
C ARG A 511 4.49 -2.55 -3.55
N ILE A 512 4.32 -1.23 -3.55
CA ILE A 512 3.32 -0.51 -4.35
C ILE A 512 3.91 -0.17 -5.72
N LEU A 513 3.16 -0.49 -6.79
CA LEU A 513 3.53 -0.17 -8.16
C LEU A 513 2.89 1.16 -8.57
N ALA A 514 3.70 2.16 -8.93
CA ALA A 514 3.25 3.45 -9.44
C ALA A 514 4.27 4.03 -10.44
N ALA A 515 3.97 5.18 -11.04
CA ALA A 515 4.83 5.80 -12.05
C ALA A 515 6.20 6.16 -11.47
N TRP A 516 7.23 6.11 -12.30
CA TRP A 516 8.61 6.33 -11.91
C TRP A 516 9.32 7.24 -12.89
N SER A 517 10.37 7.92 -12.42
CA SER A 517 11.23 8.69 -13.30
C SER A 517 12.17 7.73 -14.04
N PRO A 518 12.15 7.67 -15.38
CA PRO A 518 12.96 6.73 -16.16
C PRO A 518 14.46 6.97 -16.02
N VAL A 519 14.87 8.15 -15.54
CA VAL A 519 16.27 8.47 -15.26
C VAL A 519 16.75 8.02 -13.87
N SER A 520 15.83 7.63 -12.98
CA SER A 520 16.15 7.11 -11.64
C SER A 520 16.46 5.61 -11.70
N ILE A 521 17.59 5.30 -12.34
CA ILE A 521 18.01 3.92 -12.63
C ILE A 521 18.68 3.21 -11.45
N GLU A 522 19.15 3.93 -10.44
CA GLU A 522 19.83 3.35 -9.28
C GLU A 522 18.89 2.41 -8.50
N SER A 523 17.68 2.90 -8.20
CA SER A 523 16.61 2.14 -7.53
C SER A 523 16.10 0.91 -8.31
N THR A 524 16.44 0.82 -9.60
CA THR A 524 16.03 -0.24 -10.52
C THR A 524 17.24 -1.03 -11.02
N ALA A 525 18.36 -1.00 -10.29
CA ALA A 525 19.60 -1.71 -10.61
C ALA A 525 20.09 -1.46 -12.05
N GLY A 526 20.16 -0.18 -12.41
CA GLY A 526 20.70 0.34 -13.67
C GLY A 526 19.72 0.32 -14.85
N ARG A 527 18.42 0.05 -14.63
CA ARG A 527 17.43 -0.14 -15.70
C ARG A 527 16.40 0.99 -15.76
N SER A 528 16.28 1.67 -16.89
CA SER A 528 15.18 2.63 -17.10
C SER A 528 13.82 1.94 -16.96
N ALA A 529 12.89 2.56 -16.22
CA ALA A 529 11.53 2.06 -16.03
C ALA A 529 10.53 3.21 -15.85
N ASP A 530 9.36 3.09 -16.49
CA ASP A 530 8.27 4.08 -16.36
C ASP A 530 7.40 3.84 -15.11
N TYR A 531 7.49 2.64 -14.54
CA TYR A 531 6.79 2.23 -13.33
C TYR A 531 7.75 1.45 -12.43
N ASN A 532 7.67 1.70 -11.13
CA ASN A 532 8.52 1.03 -10.14
C ASN A 532 7.71 0.53 -8.94
N ILE A 533 8.25 -0.49 -8.27
CA ILE A 533 7.68 -1.12 -7.09
C ILE A 533 8.55 -0.74 -5.91
N VAL A 534 8.00 0.04 -4.99
CA VAL A 534 8.72 0.49 -3.77
C VAL A 534 7.84 0.32 -2.55
N SER A 535 8.48 0.31 -1.38
CA SER A 535 7.80 0.29 -0.08
C SER A 535 8.18 1.50 0.76
N GLY A 536 7.27 1.90 1.65
CA GLY A 536 7.48 2.96 2.60
C GLY A 536 6.17 3.50 3.14
N THR A 537 6.22 4.14 4.31
CA THR A 537 5.13 5.02 4.75
C THR A 537 4.91 6.19 3.78
N SER A 538 5.92 6.52 2.97
CA SER A 538 5.83 7.40 1.81
C SER A 538 4.86 6.93 0.72
N MET A 539 4.59 5.62 0.61
CA MET A 539 3.59 5.08 -0.31
C MET A 539 2.22 4.98 0.35
N ALA A 540 2.17 4.86 1.68
CA ALA A 540 0.92 4.86 2.44
C ALA A 540 0.27 6.25 2.54
N CYS A 541 1.09 7.30 2.76
CA CYS A 541 0.64 8.69 2.81
C CYS A 541 -0.18 9.12 1.57
N PRO A 542 0.25 8.88 0.32
CA PRO A 542 -0.54 9.25 -0.85
C PRO A 542 -1.83 8.44 -0.99
N HIS A 543 -1.90 7.21 -0.48
CA HIS A 543 -3.17 6.47 -0.42
C HIS A 543 -4.18 7.19 0.49
N ALA A 544 -3.78 7.55 1.71
CA ALA A 544 -4.64 8.30 2.63
C ALA A 544 -4.99 9.70 2.09
N SER A 545 -4.05 10.35 1.40
CA SER A 545 -4.25 11.66 0.76
C SER A 545 -5.31 11.60 -0.33
N ALA A 546 -5.32 10.54 -1.15
CA ALA A 546 -6.34 10.35 -2.18
C ALA A 546 -7.73 10.05 -1.57
N ILE A 547 -7.79 9.27 -0.49
CA ILE A 547 -9.05 9.04 0.24
C ILE A 547 -9.57 10.36 0.82
N ALA A 548 -8.70 11.17 1.42
CA ALA A 548 -9.06 12.50 1.90
C ALA A 548 -9.57 13.41 0.76
N ALA A 549 -8.93 13.36 -0.42
CA ALA A 549 -9.37 14.08 -1.60
C ALA A 549 -10.76 13.61 -2.08
N MET A 550 -11.03 12.29 -2.08
CA MET A 550 -12.36 11.76 -2.41
C MET A 550 -13.43 12.22 -1.43
N ILE A 551 -13.14 12.19 -0.13
CA ILE A 551 -14.05 12.69 0.92
C ILE A 551 -14.31 14.18 0.69
N LYS A 552 -13.26 14.98 0.45
CA LYS A 552 -13.38 16.42 0.18
C LYS A 552 -14.16 16.72 -1.09
N SER A 553 -14.04 15.90 -2.12
CA SER A 553 -14.87 15.99 -3.33
C SER A 553 -16.36 15.78 -2.99
N HIS A 554 -16.68 14.79 -2.15
CA HIS A 554 -18.05 14.48 -1.78
C HIS A 554 -18.63 15.44 -0.72
N HIS A 555 -17.76 16.01 0.10
CA HIS A 555 -18.08 16.89 1.22
C HIS A 555 -17.20 18.14 1.20
N PRO A 556 -17.36 19.06 0.23
CA PRO A 556 -16.45 20.20 0.06
C PRO A 556 -16.35 21.13 1.27
N SER A 557 -17.43 21.22 2.06
CA SER A 557 -17.50 22.07 3.26
C SER A 557 -16.87 21.45 4.51
N TRP A 558 -16.44 20.19 4.47
CA TRP A 558 -15.88 19.55 5.67
C TRP A 558 -14.52 20.15 6.04
N SER A 559 -14.35 20.34 7.34
CA SER A 559 -13.08 20.77 7.95
C SER A 559 -12.01 19.67 7.82
N PRO A 560 -10.71 20.02 7.92
CA PRO A 560 -9.65 19.02 7.97
C PRO A 560 -9.87 17.97 9.07
N SER A 561 -10.35 18.39 10.26
CA SER A 561 -10.68 17.47 11.35
C SER A 561 -11.84 16.53 11.03
N ALA A 562 -12.87 16.99 10.29
CA ALA A 562 -14.00 16.14 9.89
C ALA A 562 -13.54 15.07 8.89
N VAL A 563 -12.74 15.46 7.88
CA VAL A 563 -12.16 14.51 6.91
C VAL A 563 -11.26 13.49 7.62
N LYS A 564 -10.37 13.97 8.50
CA LYS A 564 -9.52 13.12 9.33
C LYS A 564 -10.33 12.17 10.20
N SER A 565 -11.37 12.66 10.87
CA SER A 565 -12.25 11.85 11.70
C SER A 565 -12.92 10.75 10.89
N ALA A 566 -13.47 11.08 9.72
CA ALA A 566 -14.14 10.10 8.88
C ALA A 566 -13.20 8.93 8.53
N ILE A 567 -11.96 9.24 8.13
CA ILE A 567 -10.93 8.24 7.82
C ILE A 567 -10.61 7.37 9.04
N MET A 568 -10.43 8.00 10.21
CA MET A 568 -10.05 7.29 11.43
C MET A 568 -11.17 6.40 11.98
N THR A 569 -12.39 6.93 12.09
CA THR A 569 -13.45 6.25 12.83
C THR A 569 -14.08 5.08 12.09
N THR A 570 -13.84 4.97 10.78
CA THR A 570 -14.35 3.90 9.94
C THR A 570 -13.28 2.89 9.56
N ALA A 571 -12.09 2.99 10.13
CA ALA A 571 -10.96 2.11 9.82
C ALA A 571 -11.20 0.67 10.31
N ASP A 572 -10.69 -0.30 9.54
CA ASP A 572 -10.80 -1.72 9.85
C ASP A 572 -9.61 -2.19 10.70
N THR A 573 -9.87 -2.96 11.74
CA THR A 573 -8.81 -3.58 12.57
C THR A 573 -8.59 -5.05 12.25
N MET A 574 -9.30 -5.58 11.26
CA MET A 574 -9.25 -6.97 10.85
C MET A 574 -8.60 -7.13 9.48
N ASP A 575 -7.98 -8.28 9.26
CA ASP A 575 -7.46 -8.70 7.97
C ASP A 575 -8.52 -9.41 7.11
N ASN A 576 -8.12 -9.81 5.90
CA ASN A 576 -8.93 -10.55 4.94
C ASN A 576 -9.28 -11.99 5.37
N THR A 577 -8.84 -12.44 6.55
CA THR A 577 -9.27 -13.67 7.22
C THR A 577 -10.21 -13.40 8.41
N ASN A 578 -10.62 -12.14 8.60
CA ASN A 578 -11.39 -11.64 9.74
C ASN A 578 -10.69 -11.86 11.08
N GLN A 579 -9.36 -11.90 11.10
CA GLN A 579 -8.55 -11.91 12.31
C GLN A 579 -7.95 -10.53 12.55
N PRO A 580 -7.58 -10.17 13.80
CA PRO A 580 -6.93 -8.90 14.06
C PRO A 580 -5.63 -8.76 13.25
N ILE A 581 -5.37 -7.56 12.75
CA ILE A 581 -4.15 -7.25 11.99
C ILE A 581 -2.91 -7.60 12.82
N LEU A 582 -1.93 -8.25 12.17
CA LEU A 582 -0.67 -8.68 12.80
C LEU A 582 0.49 -7.72 12.47
N VAL A 583 1.54 -7.79 13.28
CA VAL A 583 2.87 -7.24 12.96
C VAL A 583 3.62 -8.23 12.06
N SER A 584 4.40 -7.74 11.09
CA SER A 584 4.98 -8.58 10.01
C SER A 584 5.84 -9.78 10.44
N THR A 585 6.46 -9.79 11.62
CA THR A 585 7.58 -10.71 11.95
C THR A 585 7.37 -11.69 13.07
N ALA A 586 6.26 -11.55 13.78
CA ALA A 586 5.82 -12.50 14.77
C ALA A 586 4.30 -12.40 14.80
N ASP A 587 3.60 -13.48 15.12
CA ASP A 587 2.14 -13.52 15.20
C ASP A 587 1.59 -12.67 16.39
N PHE A 588 2.24 -11.54 16.70
CA PHE A 588 1.80 -10.51 17.61
C PHE A 588 0.72 -9.65 16.97
N LEU A 589 -0.31 -9.40 17.76
CA LEU A 589 -1.42 -8.52 17.42
C LEU A 589 -0.90 -7.08 17.29
N ALA A 590 -1.23 -6.43 16.19
CA ALA A 590 -0.98 -5.01 16.03
C ALA A 590 -1.89 -4.22 16.98
N THR A 591 -1.33 -3.16 17.55
CA THR A 591 -2.00 -2.25 18.47
C THR A 591 -2.24 -0.89 17.81
N PRO A 592 -2.98 0.03 18.44
CA PRO A 592 -3.07 1.41 17.99
C PRO A 592 -1.71 2.13 17.86
N TRP A 593 -0.65 1.64 18.51
CA TRP A 593 0.70 2.16 18.29
C TRP A 593 1.29 1.78 16.93
N ASN A 594 0.77 0.72 16.30
CA ASN A 594 1.20 0.29 14.98
C ASN A 594 0.32 0.89 13.88
N TYR A 595 -1.02 0.80 14.00
CA TYR A 595 -1.95 1.21 12.93
C TYR A 595 -2.82 2.43 13.24
N GLY A 596 -2.69 3.02 14.43
CA GLY A 596 -3.60 4.07 14.88
C GLY A 596 -5.03 3.56 15.05
N SER A 597 -5.94 4.03 14.19
CA SER A 597 -7.35 3.62 14.22
C SER A 597 -7.61 2.29 13.51
N GLY A 598 -6.76 1.91 12.56
CA GLY A 598 -6.87 0.70 11.74
C GLY A 598 -6.35 0.91 10.33
N HIS A 599 -6.65 -0.04 9.44
CA HIS A 599 -6.46 0.08 8.00
C HIS A 599 -7.57 0.93 7.37
N VAL A 600 -7.23 1.82 6.45
CA VAL A 600 -8.20 2.69 5.77
C VAL A 600 -9.34 1.88 5.11
N ASN A 601 -10.57 2.36 5.27
CA ASN A 601 -11.76 1.86 4.58
C ASN A 601 -12.45 3.03 3.86
N LEU A 602 -12.24 3.12 2.54
CA LEU A 602 -12.74 4.23 1.74
C LEU A 602 -14.27 4.30 1.76
N THR A 603 -14.94 3.18 1.53
CA THR A 603 -16.40 3.14 1.36
C THR A 603 -17.12 3.63 2.60
N ALA A 604 -16.67 3.20 3.78
CA ALA A 604 -17.23 3.65 5.04
C ALA A 604 -16.86 5.12 5.35
N ALA A 605 -15.65 5.58 5.01
CA ALA A 605 -15.21 6.95 5.26
C ALA A 605 -15.97 8.02 4.45
N LEU A 606 -16.59 7.65 3.32
CA LEU A 606 -17.44 8.57 2.55
C LEU A 606 -18.77 8.89 3.25
N ASP A 607 -19.25 8.04 4.15
CA ASP A 607 -20.44 8.27 4.95
C ASP A 607 -20.25 7.68 6.36
N PRO A 608 -19.48 8.36 7.23
CA PRO A 608 -19.09 7.85 8.53
C PRO A 608 -20.22 7.93 9.58
N GLY A 609 -21.34 8.61 9.28
CA GLY A 609 -22.43 8.87 10.22
C GLY A 609 -22.12 9.95 11.26
N LEU A 610 -21.01 9.85 11.99
CA LEU A 610 -20.53 10.84 12.97
C LEU A 610 -19.09 11.25 12.67
N VAL A 611 -18.74 12.50 12.99
CA VAL A 611 -17.36 13.01 12.96
C VAL A 611 -17.02 13.77 14.23
N TYR A 612 -15.75 13.70 14.63
CA TYR A 612 -15.15 14.47 15.72
C TYR A 612 -14.45 15.69 15.10
N GLU A 613 -15.02 16.87 15.32
CA GLU A 613 -14.50 18.12 14.78
C GLU A 613 -13.79 18.95 15.84
N PHE A 614 -12.66 19.52 15.47
CA PHE A 614 -11.92 20.51 16.26
C PHE A 614 -11.38 21.60 15.32
N ASP A 615 -11.28 22.82 15.81
CA ASP A 615 -10.81 23.97 15.04
C ASP A 615 -9.45 24.48 15.56
N SER A 616 -8.98 25.62 15.01
CA SER A 616 -7.71 26.22 15.43
C SER A 616 -7.71 26.68 16.88
N ASN A 617 -8.87 27.04 17.47
CA ASN A 617 -8.96 27.42 18.87
C ASN A 617 -8.81 26.19 19.78
N ASP A 618 -9.39 25.05 19.39
CA ASP A 618 -9.16 23.79 20.10
C ASP A 618 -7.68 23.38 20.08
N ILE A 619 -6.97 23.63 18.97
CA ILE A 619 -5.52 23.43 18.88
C ILE A 619 -4.76 24.40 19.79
N ILE A 620 -5.18 25.67 19.87
CA ILE A 620 -4.57 26.66 20.77
C ILE A 620 -4.75 26.23 22.23
N ASP A 621 -5.95 25.81 22.61
CA ASP A 621 -6.23 25.29 23.96
C ASP A 621 -5.35 24.07 24.27
N PHE A 622 -5.15 23.18 23.29
CA PHE A 622 -4.24 22.04 23.38
C PHE A 622 -2.78 22.47 23.56
N LEU A 623 -2.30 23.44 22.78
CA LEU A 623 -0.93 23.96 22.89
C LEU A 623 -0.69 24.64 24.23
N CYS A 624 -1.66 25.42 24.73
CA CYS A 624 -1.63 26.02 26.06
C CYS A 624 -1.44 24.98 27.19
N ALA A 625 -1.99 23.77 27.01
CA ALA A 625 -1.88 22.69 27.98
C ALA A 625 -0.72 21.73 27.72
N THR A 626 0.04 21.91 26.64
CA THR A 626 1.17 21.04 26.31
C THR A 626 2.34 21.33 27.26
N PRO A 627 2.93 20.30 27.90
CA PRO A 627 4.06 20.50 28.79
C PRO A 627 5.22 21.22 28.11
N GLY A 628 5.73 22.29 28.73
CA GLY A 628 6.86 23.06 28.20
C GLY A 628 6.51 24.06 27.10
N ALA A 629 5.22 24.27 26.78
CA ALA A 629 4.81 25.32 25.85
C ALA A 629 5.02 26.73 26.44
N ASP A 630 5.68 27.60 25.68
CA ASP A 630 5.80 29.03 26.00
C ASP A 630 4.63 29.80 25.37
N LEU A 631 3.88 30.53 26.20
CA LEU A 631 2.76 31.36 25.75
C LEU A 631 3.17 32.34 24.64
N THR A 632 4.39 32.86 24.70
CA THR A 632 4.95 33.75 23.67
C THR A 632 5.06 33.05 22.33
N GLN A 633 5.45 31.77 22.31
CA GLN A 633 5.51 30.95 21.10
C GLN A 633 4.11 30.68 20.54
N VAL A 634 3.13 30.39 21.40
CA VAL A 634 1.73 30.19 21.00
C VAL A 634 1.14 31.47 20.38
N GLN A 635 1.36 32.63 21.01
CA GLN A 635 0.94 33.93 20.49
C GLN A 635 1.60 34.24 19.14
N THR A 636 2.90 33.96 19.02
CA THR A 636 3.67 34.19 17.78
C THR A 636 3.17 33.30 16.64
N LEU A 637 2.92 32.01 16.89
CA LEU A 637 2.42 31.06 15.89
C LEU A 637 1.05 31.48 15.31
N THR A 638 0.21 32.10 16.13
CA THR A 638 -1.16 32.44 15.75
C THR A 638 -1.31 33.85 15.19
N GLY A 639 -0.39 34.75 15.51
CA GLY A 639 -0.41 36.17 15.14
C GLY A 639 -1.47 36.98 15.88
N THR A 640 -1.97 36.47 17.01
CA THR A 640 -3.05 37.10 17.80
C THR A 640 -2.72 37.06 19.28
N GLU A 641 -3.16 38.07 20.04
CA GLU A 641 -3.12 38.02 21.50
C GLU A 641 -4.00 36.87 21.99
N ILE A 642 -3.36 35.90 22.65
CA ILE A 642 -4.02 34.71 23.20
C ILE A 642 -3.91 34.75 24.73
N THR A 643 -5.04 34.52 25.37
CA THR A 643 -5.13 34.22 26.80
C THR A 643 -5.51 32.76 26.95
N CYS A 644 -4.59 31.92 27.45
CA CYS A 644 -4.91 30.53 27.77
C CYS A 644 -5.99 30.47 28.86
N LYS A 645 -6.86 29.46 28.78
CA LYS A 645 -7.93 29.26 29.76
C LYS A 645 -7.37 28.95 31.15
N ASP A 646 -8.06 29.41 32.19
CA ASP A 646 -7.80 29.09 33.58
C ASP A 646 -9.06 28.48 34.23
N PRO A 647 -9.06 27.19 34.62
CA PRO A 647 -7.97 26.24 34.47
C PRO A 647 -7.74 25.83 33.01
N LEU A 648 -6.52 25.38 32.69
CA LEU A 648 -6.16 24.83 31.38
C LEU A 648 -7.04 23.61 31.03
N ILE A 649 -7.38 23.46 29.76
CA ILE A 649 -8.08 22.26 29.27
C ILE A 649 -7.03 21.17 29.05
N PRO A 650 -7.13 20.00 29.73
CA PRO A 650 -6.16 18.93 29.55
C PRO A 650 -6.03 18.48 28.09
N THR A 651 -4.82 18.14 27.67
CA THR A 651 -4.47 17.70 26.30
C THR A 651 -5.32 16.52 25.81
N TYR A 652 -5.66 15.56 26.68
CA TYR A 652 -6.55 14.44 26.37
C TYR A 652 -8.00 14.84 26.02
N ASN A 653 -8.41 16.08 26.30
CA ASN A 653 -9.73 16.64 25.96
C ASN A 653 -9.79 17.32 24.59
N LEU A 654 -8.69 17.39 23.83
CA LEU A 654 -8.78 17.72 22.40
C LEU A 654 -9.83 16.78 21.77
N ASN A 655 -10.75 17.32 20.97
CA ASN A 655 -11.88 16.57 20.43
C ASN A 655 -11.46 15.64 19.28
N TYR A 656 -10.58 14.69 19.61
CA TYR A 656 -9.84 13.84 18.70
C TYR A 656 -10.56 12.50 18.49
N PRO A 657 -10.45 11.87 17.31
CA PRO A 657 -11.13 10.61 17.01
C PRO A 657 -10.61 9.38 17.77
N SER A 658 -9.50 9.52 18.51
CA SER A 658 -8.98 8.52 19.45
C SER A 658 -8.90 9.10 20.87
N ILE A 659 -8.78 8.21 21.87
CA ILE A 659 -8.74 8.61 23.28
C ILE A 659 -7.46 8.05 23.91
N GLY A 660 -6.45 8.92 24.10
CA GLY A 660 -5.28 8.64 24.91
C GLY A 660 -5.36 9.34 26.26
N VAL A 661 -4.93 8.67 27.33
CA VAL A 661 -4.68 9.31 28.64
C VAL A 661 -3.38 8.75 29.21
N ALA A 662 -2.33 9.56 29.17
CA ALA A 662 -0.96 9.15 29.51
C ALA A 662 -0.72 8.96 31.00
N PHE A 663 -1.48 9.67 31.84
CA PHE A 663 -1.31 9.66 33.29
C PHE A 663 -2.67 9.70 33.99
N ILE A 664 -3.23 8.52 34.26
CA ILE A 664 -4.41 8.37 35.10
C ILE A 664 -4.00 8.25 36.57
N ASN A 665 -4.51 9.15 37.41
CA ASN A 665 -4.39 9.13 38.86
C ASN A 665 -5.80 9.17 39.45
N GLY A 666 -6.29 8.03 39.92
CA GLY A 666 -7.69 7.86 40.30
C GLY A 666 -8.63 7.82 39.10
N GLU A 667 -9.83 8.35 39.25
CA GLU A 667 -10.80 8.43 38.15
C GLU A 667 -10.55 9.65 37.25
N VAL A 668 -10.54 9.44 35.93
CA VAL A 668 -10.39 10.52 34.94
C VAL A 668 -11.56 10.50 33.97
N SER A 669 -12.01 11.70 33.57
CA SER A 669 -13.09 11.88 32.61
C SER A 669 -12.61 12.62 31.37
N VAL A 670 -12.89 12.06 30.21
CA VAL A 670 -12.62 12.66 28.91
C VAL A 670 -13.93 13.09 28.27
N ILE A 671 -13.96 14.29 27.68
CA ILE A 671 -15.13 14.82 26.98
C ILE A 671 -14.88 14.75 25.48
N ARG A 672 -15.90 14.32 24.74
CA ARG A 672 -15.92 14.33 23.28
C ARG A 672 -17.23 14.92 22.78
N THR A 673 -17.17 15.53 21.60
CA THR A 673 -18.33 16.05 20.88
C THR A 673 -18.32 15.50 19.46
N VAL A 674 -19.44 14.91 19.05
CA VAL A 674 -19.62 14.41 17.69
C VAL A 674 -20.65 15.25 16.95
N THR A 675 -20.38 15.51 15.69
CA THR A 675 -21.31 16.10 14.73
C THR A 675 -21.92 14.99 13.89
N TYR A 676 -23.25 14.96 13.77
CA TYR A 676 -23.92 14.00 12.89
C TYR A 676 -23.91 14.47 11.44
N VAL A 677 -23.37 13.64 10.55
CA VAL A 677 -23.21 13.93 9.12
C VAL A 677 -24.05 13.01 8.22
N GLY A 678 -24.77 12.05 8.80
CA GLY A 678 -25.67 11.17 8.08
C GLY A 678 -26.97 11.84 7.59
N ARG A 679 -27.81 11.03 6.94
CA ARG A 679 -29.11 11.46 6.38
C ARG A 679 -30.27 11.03 7.27
N GLY A 680 -31.22 11.95 7.50
CA GLY A 680 -32.41 11.68 8.33
C GLY A 680 -32.09 11.49 9.82
N PRO A 681 -33.10 11.20 10.66
CA PRO A 681 -32.89 10.96 12.09
C PRO A 681 -32.12 9.67 12.35
N ALA A 682 -31.21 9.67 13.33
CA ALA A 682 -30.45 8.50 13.74
C ALA A 682 -30.28 8.44 15.26
N THR A 683 -30.21 7.22 15.80
CA THR A 683 -29.89 6.98 17.21
C THR A 683 -28.71 6.04 17.30
N PHE A 684 -27.64 6.51 17.94
CA PHE A 684 -26.41 5.75 18.16
C PHE A 684 -26.37 5.23 19.59
N LYS A 685 -25.99 3.96 19.75
CA LYS A 685 -25.71 3.33 21.05
C LYS A 685 -24.21 3.10 21.19
N VAL A 686 -23.68 3.33 22.39
CA VAL A 686 -22.26 3.10 22.66
C VAL A 686 -21.99 1.64 23.00
N PHE A 687 -20.86 1.13 22.52
CA PHE A 687 -20.25 -0.13 22.90
C PHE A 687 -18.80 0.15 23.31
N THR A 688 -18.33 -0.47 24.39
CA THR A 688 -16.94 -0.33 24.84
C THR A 688 -16.26 -1.68 24.92
N GLN A 689 -14.99 -1.70 24.55
CA GLN A 689 -14.05 -2.74 24.91
C GLN A 689 -13.10 -2.12 25.93
N ASP A 690 -13.31 -2.47 27.19
CA ASP A 690 -12.61 -1.87 28.31
C ASP A 690 -11.12 -2.27 28.30
N PRO A 691 -10.18 -1.33 28.48
CA PRO A 691 -8.78 -1.67 28.69
C PRO A 691 -8.61 -2.57 29.93
N PRO A 692 -7.73 -3.58 29.89
CA PRO A 692 -7.51 -4.48 31.04
C PRO A 692 -7.24 -3.71 32.35
N GLY A 693 -8.04 -3.94 33.38
CA GLY A 693 -7.89 -3.26 34.68
C GLY A 693 -8.46 -1.83 34.75
N VAL A 694 -9.18 -1.37 33.72
CA VAL A 694 -9.86 -0.05 33.70
C VAL A 694 -11.27 -0.18 33.17
N LYS A 695 -12.27 0.07 34.02
CA LYS A 695 -13.67 0.10 33.60
C LYS A 695 -13.99 1.39 32.88
N VAL A 696 -14.68 1.31 31.74
CA VAL A 696 -15.08 2.46 30.93
C VAL A 696 -16.60 2.68 31.02
N ALA A 697 -17.02 3.87 31.44
CA ALA A 697 -18.44 4.25 31.45
C ALA A 697 -18.69 5.51 30.62
N VAL A 698 -19.72 5.47 29.77
CA VAL A 698 -20.03 6.58 28.84
C VAL A 698 -21.38 7.20 29.16
N LYS A 699 -21.43 8.54 29.29
CA LYS A 699 -22.66 9.29 29.61
C LYS A 699 -22.85 10.51 28.68
N PRO A 700 -24.01 10.63 28.01
CA PRO A 700 -25.06 9.60 27.87
C PRO A 700 -24.54 8.40 27.06
N ASN A 701 -25.14 7.22 27.25
CA ASN A 701 -24.81 6.00 26.50
C ASN A 701 -25.61 5.84 25.19
N VAL A 702 -26.48 6.81 24.89
CA VAL A 702 -27.28 6.90 23.67
C VAL A 702 -27.27 8.34 23.17
N LEU A 703 -27.02 8.53 21.87
CA LEU A 703 -27.08 9.82 21.20
C LEU A 703 -28.16 9.78 20.12
N THR A 704 -29.14 10.68 20.21
CA THR A 704 -30.19 10.82 19.19
C THR A 704 -30.04 12.14 18.46
N PHE A 705 -30.02 12.06 17.14
CA PHE A 705 -29.91 13.17 16.21
C PHE A 705 -31.15 13.23 15.34
N LYS A 706 -31.72 14.43 15.15
CA LYS A 706 -32.91 14.63 14.32
C LYS A 706 -32.56 15.01 12.88
N LYS A 707 -31.42 15.68 12.69
CA LYS A 707 -30.97 16.20 11.39
C LYS A 707 -29.45 16.31 11.34
N THR A 708 -28.90 16.33 10.12
CA THR A 708 -27.48 16.56 9.85
C THR A 708 -27.01 17.89 10.45
N GLY A 709 -25.75 17.94 10.89
CA GLY A 709 -25.12 19.08 11.57
C GLY A 709 -25.43 19.20 13.07
N GLU A 710 -26.32 18.38 13.63
CA GLU A 710 -26.53 18.37 15.09
C GLU A 710 -25.28 17.86 15.82
N ARG A 711 -24.87 18.59 16.86
CA ARG A 711 -23.73 18.25 17.71
C ARG A 711 -24.22 17.70 19.05
N LYS A 712 -23.58 16.64 19.54
CA LYS A 712 -23.82 16.09 20.87
C LYS A 712 -22.51 15.77 21.57
N SER A 713 -22.44 16.12 22.84
CA SER A 713 -21.28 15.80 23.68
C SER A 713 -21.59 14.61 24.58
N PHE A 714 -20.56 13.82 24.86
CA PHE A 714 -20.59 12.73 25.82
C PHE A 714 -19.29 12.71 26.63
N ARG A 715 -19.37 12.08 27.79
CA ARG A 715 -18.25 11.91 28.71
C ARG A 715 -17.89 10.44 28.81
N VAL A 716 -16.60 10.15 28.70
CA VAL A 716 -15.99 8.84 28.91
C VAL A 716 -15.27 8.86 30.25
N HIS A 717 -15.75 8.05 31.19
CA HIS A 717 -15.21 7.92 32.53
C HIS A 717 -14.34 6.67 32.62
N PHE A 718 -13.08 6.85 33.01
CA PHE A 718 -12.13 5.78 33.28
C PHE A 718 -12.02 5.56 34.79
N MET A 719 -12.35 4.34 35.21
CA MET A 719 -12.28 3.92 36.61
C MET A 719 -11.25 2.77 36.71
N PRO A 720 -9.97 3.08 36.99
CA PRO A 720 -8.95 2.05 37.15
C PRO A 720 -9.22 1.19 38.39
N SER A 721 -8.81 -0.07 38.33
CA SER A 721 -8.73 -0.97 39.50
C SER A 721 -7.30 -1.46 39.75
N GLU A 722 -6.42 -1.30 38.76
CA GLU A 722 -5.03 -1.75 38.79
C GLU A 722 -4.12 -0.67 38.18
N THR A 723 -2.87 -0.59 38.64
CA THR A 723 -1.84 0.24 38.01
C THR A 723 -1.19 -0.50 36.84
N THR A 724 -0.69 0.23 35.84
CA THR A 724 -0.17 -0.39 34.60
C THR A 724 1.34 -0.30 34.47
N ASN A 725 2.07 -0.02 35.56
CA ASN A 725 3.55 0.04 35.60
C ASN A 725 4.15 0.88 34.45
N ASN A 726 3.58 2.07 34.17
CA ASN A 726 3.98 2.96 33.08
C ASN A 726 3.83 2.39 31.66
N THR A 727 2.97 1.39 31.48
CA THR A 727 2.61 0.85 30.16
C THR A 727 1.19 1.24 29.79
N PHE A 728 0.95 1.44 28.50
CA PHE A 728 -0.38 1.71 27.99
C PHE A 728 -1.15 0.40 27.78
N ILE A 729 -2.35 0.35 28.33
CA ILE A 729 -3.35 -0.69 28.07
C ILE A 729 -4.38 -0.20 27.06
N ILE A 730 -4.84 -1.11 26.22
CA ILE A 730 -5.62 -0.77 25.01
C ILE A 730 -7.07 -1.23 25.16
N GLY A 731 -7.99 -0.39 24.67
CA GLY A 731 -9.40 -0.68 24.52
C GLY A 731 -10.01 0.02 23.32
N SER A 732 -11.33 0.11 23.25
CA SER A 732 -12.02 0.90 22.24
C SER A 732 -13.42 1.35 22.66
N LEU A 733 -13.93 2.37 21.98
CA LEU A 733 -15.30 2.86 22.08
C LEU A 733 -15.90 2.89 20.67
N SER A 734 -17.13 2.40 20.49
CA SER A 734 -17.84 2.46 19.21
C SER A 734 -19.25 2.99 19.39
N TRP A 735 -19.63 3.97 18.57
CA TRP A 735 -21.03 4.37 18.40
C TRP A 735 -21.63 3.61 17.22
N ILE A 736 -22.72 2.87 17.47
CA ILE A 736 -23.34 1.98 16.48
C ILE A 736 -24.77 2.45 16.18
N SER A 737 -25.11 2.58 14.89
CA SER A 737 -26.47 2.84 14.41
C SER A 737 -26.69 2.21 13.03
N GLY A 738 -27.40 1.08 12.97
CA GLY A 738 -27.60 0.35 11.71
C GLY A 738 -26.28 -0.12 11.12
N LEU A 739 -25.93 0.42 9.95
CA LEU A 739 -24.65 0.15 9.27
C LEU A 739 -23.50 1.07 9.71
N TYR A 740 -23.81 2.17 10.41
CA TYR A 740 -22.76 3.06 10.91
C TYR A 740 -22.09 2.46 12.14
N GLN A 741 -20.77 2.37 12.07
CA GLN A 741 -19.90 2.06 13.19
C GLN A 741 -18.80 3.11 13.27
N VAL A 742 -18.83 3.91 14.33
CA VAL A 742 -17.90 5.02 14.56
C VAL A 742 -16.99 4.63 15.71
N ARG A 743 -15.82 4.07 15.40
CA ARG A 743 -14.89 3.47 16.34
C ARG A 743 -13.76 4.43 16.72
N SER A 744 -13.45 4.51 18.01
CA SER A 744 -12.31 5.23 18.57
C SER A 744 -11.43 4.26 19.37
N PRO A 745 -10.15 4.11 19.04
CA PRO A 745 -9.23 3.35 19.90
C PRO A 745 -8.99 4.11 21.22
N ILE A 746 -8.81 3.35 22.30
CA ILE A 746 -8.48 3.85 23.63
C ILE A 746 -7.09 3.34 24.00
N ALA A 747 -6.23 4.22 24.51
CA ALA A 747 -4.97 3.83 25.14
C ALA A 747 -4.79 4.61 26.45
N VAL A 748 -4.68 3.92 27.57
CA VAL A 748 -4.54 4.57 28.88
C VAL A 748 -3.36 4.00 29.67
N ASN A 749 -2.70 4.84 30.45
CA ASN A 749 -1.65 4.44 31.38
C ASN A 749 -2.05 4.90 32.80
N VAL A 750 -2.16 3.94 33.72
CA VAL A 750 -2.62 4.13 35.09
C VAL A 750 -1.43 4.17 36.03
N VAL A 751 -1.20 5.34 36.61
CA VAL A 751 -0.13 5.59 37.58
C VAL A 751 -0.58 5.24 38.99
N SER A 752 -1.85 5.54 39.31
CA SER A 752 -2.46 5.24 40.61
C SER A 752 -3.97 5.04 40.49
N VAL A 753 -4.51 4.19 41.37
CA VAL A 753 -5.93 3.80 41.44
C VAL A 753 -6.68 4.67 42.44
#